data_AF-A0A2V8MJW2-F1
#
_entry.id   AF-A0A2V8MJW2-F1
#
_cell.length_a   1.000
_cell.length_b   1.000
_cell.length_c   1.000
_cell.angle_alpha   90.00
_cell.angle_beta   90.00
_cell.angle_gamma   90.00
#
_symmetry.space_group_name_H-M   'P 1'
#
loop_
_entity.id
_entity.type
_entity.pdbx_description
1 polymer ?
#
loop_
_entity_poly.entity_id
_entity_poly.type
_entity_poly.pdbx_seq_one_letter_code
_entity_poly.pdbx_strand_id
1 'polypeptide(L)'
;MEAVFDSWDSTPPVLPQRSRLYALEPVGIGTPFVESLSGYIARLADAHAISVGDLVGRELSPFVKKCLTSVGPSMRQSRASSHGFRAGASTINGFGKHSKRCIDALATATLQKDLRFLTLSPFDGVFSPHGVSRKTRMWCPKCYDEWHMADTCIYEPLPWNIGLVTLCRRHLVSLVSECPHCRRRSRPLAVYSRPGHCSHCQQWLGGSAAGSLGNGTDDARAHDIALARAEAIGELLAIAPRLAGISLHGVFIANLKSCVDAITAGNMEAFARRCQVSRSPVQFLLSGRCMPTLDFILRISYQLSIPLTAFLESDPLRAGEYWEQARQGLGSDRIIPVRRSIQQLRLELLKAAQEEPVPSLSEIAGRLGYKGTSRLHEACPDLCKQIATKYRQSGRSHLWKKSDAERICERVDLRQLLEQCLAQDRPGSVHGLAVSVGYANDSCLRQKFPDLCRAIARKRAAQKAARLTDMERVLTEALNDDPIPTLNDLRRRLGYSNADCLRQHFPTLCKQIRARRKTARQEEIAQAKRTLQNILSEVPVVSLRVASQRMGVSCAYLYELCPEESVTITSRYRRWRRDTAEQRKIALFEEVHKVVRQLHDQGKCPTAERVTSLLSPTTSKEWKTVNAAVKAARHEIQNERYSPEESMRISPPPQICEPMAHQFQISKT
;
A
#
# COMPACT_ATOMS: atom_id res chain seq x y z
N MET A 1 27.69 -61.16 54.94
CA MET A 1 26.56 -60.23 54.93
C MET A 1 27.14 -58.83 54.91
N GLU A 2 27.58 -58.40 53.73
CA GLU A 2 26.78 -57.63 52.76
C GLU A 2 26.54 -56.21 53.27
N ALA A 3 27.52 -55.35 52.98
CA ALA A 3 27.27 -53.92 52.90
C ALA A 3 26.56 -53.68 51.55
N VAL A 4 25.22 -53.65 51.61
CA VAL A 4 24.37 -53.16 50.53
C VAL A 4 24.42 -51.63 50.56
N PHE A 5 25.40 -51.06 49.87
CA PHE A 5 25.27 -49.70 49.36
C PHE A 5 25.28 -49.82 47.84
N ASP A 6 24.08 -49.71 47.25
CA ASP A 6 23.91 -49.51 45.82
C ASP A 6 24.84 -48.36 45.40
N SER A 7 25.80 -48.65 44.52
CA SER A 7 26.75 -47.66 44.04
C SER A 7 25.96 -46.54 43.34
N TRP A 8 25.97 -45.34 43.90
CA TRP A 8 25.33 -44.18 43.30
C TRP A 8 26.07 -43.85 42.01
N ASP A 9 25.39 -43.96 40.87
CA ASP A 9 25.93 -43.49 39.59
C ASP A 9 26.12 -41.97 39.67
N SER A 10 27.36 -41.56 39.92
CA SER A 10 27.78 -40.18 40.05
C SER A 10 28.15 -39.57 38.69
N THR A 11 27.86 -40.27 37.58
CA THR A 11 28.07 -39.69 36.25
C THR A 11 27.12 -38.50 36.09
N PRO A 12 27.64 -37.28 35.87
CA PRO A 12 26.78 -36.13 35.66
C PRO A 12 25.91 -36.39 34.42
N PRO A 13 24.58 -36.23 34.51
CA PRO A 13 23.71 -36.47 33.37
C PRO A 13 24.12 -35.56 32.22
N VAL A 14 24.22 -36.12 31.02
CA VAL A 14 24.50 -35.34 29.81
C VAL A 14 23.33 -34.39 29.58
N LEU A 15 23.49 -33.15 30.02
CA LEU A 15 22.47 -32.12 29.85
C LEU A 15 22.38 -31.75 28.35
N PRO A 16 21.17 -31.66 27.78
CA PRO A 16 21.00 -31.22 26.40
C PRO A 16 21.52 -29.79 26.23
N GLN A 17 22.01 -29.49 25.03
CA GLN A 17 22.51 -28.14 24.70
C GLN A 17 21.42 -27.10 24.95
N ARG A 18 21.69 -26.13 25.82
CA ARG A 18 20.75 -25.05 26.15
C ARG A 18 20.68 -24.03 25.01
N SER A 19 19.49 -23.52 24.72
CA SER A 19 19.32 -22.41 23.79
C SER A 19 20.02 -21.14 24.33
N ARG A 20 20.52 -20.29 23.43
CA ARG A 20 21.14 -19.00 23.81
C ARG A 20 20.08 -18.01 24.30
N LEU A 21 18.90 -18.03 23.70
CA LEU A 21 17.76 -17.18 24.01
C LEU A 21 16.58 -18.06 24.49
N TYR A 22 15.71 -17.49 25.34
CA TYR A 22 14.46 -18.13 25.75
C TYR A 22 13.67 -18.67 24.55
N ALA A 23 13.26 -19.93 24.67
CA ALA A 23 12.44 -20.62 23.70
C ALA A 23 10.97 -20.23 23.88
N LEU A 24 10.62 -18.95 23.71
CA LEU A 24 9.22 -18.52 23.81
C LEU A 24 8.35 -19.24 22.78
N GLU A 25 7.18 -19.69 23.20
CA GLU A 25 6.20 -20.27 22.27
C GLU A 25 5.57 -19.16 21.41
N PRO A 26 5.59 -19.31 20.06
CA PRO A 26 4.89 -18.38 19.19
C PRO A 26 3.38 -18.43 19.40
N VAL A 27 2.73 -17.27 19.39
CA VAL A 27 1.29 -17.21 19.69
C VAL A 27 0.45 -17.35 18.43
N GLY A 28 -0.57 -18.21 18.50
CA GLY A 28 -1.66 -18.25 17.52
C GLY A 28 -1.31 -18.81 16.15
N ILE A 29 -0.26 -19.65 16.02
CA ILE A 29 0.00 -20.38 14.77
C ILE A 29 -1.25 -21.18 14.37
N GLY A 30 -1.64 -21.09 13.10
CA GLY A 30 -2.85 -21.73 12.60
C GLY A 30 -4.15 -20.97 12.89
N THR A 31 -4.05 -19.75 13.44
CA THR A 31 -5.21 -18.89 13.71
C THR A 31 -5.16 -17.58 12.91
N PRO A 32 -6.30 -16.89 12.73
CA PRO A 32 -6.32 -15.57 12.09
C PRO A 32 -5.54 -14.47 12.83
N PHE A 33 -5.15 -14.71 14.09
CA PHE A 33 -4.41 -13.79 14.92
C PHE A 33 -3.00 -14.32 15.24
N VAL A 34 -2.39 -15.07 14.32
CA VAL A 34 -1.00 -15.49 14.45
C VAL A 34 -0.08 -14.30 14.70
N GLU A 35 0.88 -14.48 15.60
CA GLU A 35 1.88 -13.48 15.96
C GLU A 35 2.80 -13.11 14.78
N SER A 36 3.25 -11.86 14.74
CA SER A 36 4.27 -11.39 13.80
C SER A 36 5.68 -11.67 14.31
N LEU A 37 6.64 -11.91 13.41
CA LEU A 37 8.04 -12.10 13.78
C LEU A 37 8.60 -10.87 14.50
N SER A 38 8.18 -9.66 14.12
CA SER A 38 8.51 -8.44 14.87
C SER A 38 7.93 -8.43 16.30
N GLY A 39 6.69 -8.88 16.47
CA GLY A 39 6.05 -9.03 17.78
C GLY A 39 6.78 -10.05 18.66
N TYR A 40 7.14 -11.20 18.07
CA TYR A 40 7.92 -12.24 18.74
C TYR A 40 9.28 -11.72 19.22
N ILE A 41 10.00 -10.97 18.38
CA ILE A 41 11.28 -10.35 18.78
C ILE A 41 11.08 -9.35 19.92
N ALA A 42 9.99 -8.55 19.89
CA ALA A 42 9.69 -7.61 20.96
C ALA A 42 9.36 -8.31 22.28
N ARG A 43 8.56 -9.39 22.25
CA ARG A 43 8.28 -10.25 23.41
C ARG A 43 9.55 -10.93 23.94
N LEU A 44 10.40 -11.42 23.05
CA LEU A 44 11.66 -12.04 23.42
C LEU A 44 12.57 -11.03 24.13
N ALA A 45 12.70 -9.81 23.60
CA ALA A 45 13.49 -8.76 24.24
C ALA A 45 12.92 -8.37 25.62
N ASP A 46 11.60 -8.23 25.74
CA ASP A 46 10.92 -7.93 26.99
C ASP A 46 11.11 -9.05 28.04
N ALA A 47 11.03 -10.31 27.63
CA ALA A 47 11.29 -11.47 28.50
C ALA A 47 12.74 -11.49 29.03
N HIS A 48 13.71 -11.07 28.22
CA HIS A 48 15.12 -10.93 28.63
C HIS A 48 15.42 -9.60 29.34
N ALA A 49 14.43 -8.74 29.55
CA ALA A 49 14.59 -7.40 30.13
C ALA A 49 15.65 -6.52 29.41
N ILE A 50 15.80 -6.69 28.10
CA ILE A 50 16.73 -5.91 27.27
C ILE A 50 16.01 -5.18 26.14
N SER A 51 16.70 -4.20 25.53
CA SER A 51 16.15 -3.54 24.34
C SER A 51 16.16 -4.49 23.13
N VAL A 52 15.21 -4.33 22.21
CA VAL A 52 15.26 -5.01 20.91
C VAL A 52 16.55 -4.68 20.17
N GLY A 53 17.05 -3.45 20.33
CA GLY A 53 18.33 -3.04 19.75
C GLY A 53 19.51 -3.86 20.26
N ASP A 54 19.54 -4.18 21.55
CA ASP A 54 20.55 -5.06 22.17
C ASP A 54 20.39 -6.50 21.71
N LEU A 55 19.18 -7.04 21.80
CA LEU A 55 18.88 -8.42 21.39
C LEU A 55 19.30 -8.66 19.93
N VAL A 56 18.90 -7.77 19.02
CA VAL A 56 19.23 -7.92 17.59
C VAL A 56 20.68 -7.56 17.30
N GLY A 57 21.15 -6.44 17.86
CA GLY A 57 22.44 -5.85 17.54
C GLY A 57 23.65 -6.57 18.12
N ARG A 58 23.47 -7.16 19.32
CA ARG A 58 24.53 -7.83 20.08
C ARG A 58 24.33 -9.34 20.09
N GLU A 59 23.16 -9.82 20.51
CA GLU A 59 22.92 -11.26 20.73
C GLU A 59 22.66 -12.07 19.45
N LEU A 60 21.91 -11.53 18.50
CA LEU A 60 21.64 -12.22 17.22
C LEU A 60 22.75 -12.02 16.17
N SER A 61 23.66 -11.08 16.42
CA SER A 61 24.74 -10.74 15.48
C SER A 61 25.75 -11.87 15.19
N PRO A 62 26.08 -12.79 16.12
CA PRO A 62 26.95 -13.94 15.87
C PRO A 62 26.30 -14.97 14.94
N PHE A 63 24.98 -15.13 15.03
CA PHE A 63 24.25 -16.14 14.26
C PHE A 63 24.03 -15.74 12.81
N VAL A 64 23.95 -14.43 12.50
CA VAL A 64 23.76 -13.94 11.12
C VAL A 64 24.51 -12.63 10.84
N LYS A 65 25.53 -12.69 9.96
CA LYS A 65 26.11 -11.50 9.32
C LYS A 65 24.99 -10.71 8.61
N LYS A 66 24.76 -9.44 8.98
CA LYS A 66 23.85 -8.47 8.31
C LYS A 66 22.32 -8.75 8.40
N CYS A 67 21.79 -9.52 9.36
CA CYS A 67 20.33 -9.50 9.63
C CYS A 67 20.05 -8.18 10.40
N LEU A 68 19.05 -7.42 9.92
CA LEU A 68 18.53 -6.18 10.54
C LEU A 68 19.53 -5.03 10.79
N THR A 69 20.76 -5.11 10.27
CA THR A 69 21.78 -4.07 10.40
C THR A 69 22.17 -3.57 9.00
N SER A 70 21.90 -2.29 8.71
CA SER A 70 22.24 -1.64 7.43
C SER A 70 23.69 -1.17 7.34
N VAL A 71 24.56 -1.58 8.28
CA VAL A 71 25.89 -0.99 8.44
C VAL A 71 26.96 -2.08 8.36
N GLY A 72 28.04 -1.79 7.61
CA GLY A 72 29.22 -2.64 7.54
C GLY A 72 30.00 -2.69 8.86
N PRO A 73 30.95 -3.64 9.01
CA PRO A 73 31.76 -3.80 10.22
C PRO A 73 32.49 -2.52 10.67
N SER A 74 32.87 -1.65 9.74
CA SER A 74 33.70 -0.46 9.96
C SER A 74 33.08 0.65 10.81
N MET A 75 31.75 0.71 10.94
CA MET A 75 31.06 1.75 11.72
C MET A 75 30.67 1.29 13.13
N ARG A 76 30.88 0.01 13.48
CA ARG A 76 30.75 -0.48 14.86
C ARG A 76 31.85 0.06 15.77
N GLN A 77 32.99 0.45 15.20
CA GLN A 77 34.17 0.90 15.94
C GLN A 77 34.08 2.33 16.48
N SER A 78 33.13 3.16 16.01
CA SER A 78 33.11 4.59 16.37
C SER A 78 32.38 4.93 17.68
N ARG A 79 31.61 4.00 18.28
CA ARG A 79 30.95 4.22 19.59
C ARG A 79 30.82 2.91 20.36
N ALA A 80 31.56 2.77 21.47
CA ALA A 80 31.52 1.60 22.36
C ALA A 80 30.11 1.25 22.90
N SER A 81 29.15 2.20 22.86
CA SER A 81 27.76 2.02 23.30
C SER A 81 26.75 1.76 22.17
N SER A 82 27.16 1.78 20.90
CA SER A 82 26.22 1.64 19.77
C SER A 82 25.86 0.18 19.51
N HIS A 83 24.59 -0.18 19.69
CA HIS A 83 24.08 -1.54 19.40
C HIS A 83 24.07 -1.85 17.89
N GLY A 84 24.35 -0.89 17.00
CA GLY A 84 24.42 -1.09 15.54
C GLY A 84 23.08 -1.43 14.86
N PHE A 85 22.02 -1.66 15.63
CA PHE A 85 20.66 -1.87 15.13
C PHE A 85 20.10 -0.58 14.56
N ARG A 86 19.85 -0.59 13.25
CA ARG A 86 18.98 0.38 12.60
C ARG A 86 17.81 -0.41 12.08
N ALA A 87 16.61 -0.10 12.58
CA ALA A 87 15.35 -0.67 12.11
C ALA A 87 15.27 -0.60 10.58
N GLY A 88 15.71 -1.65 9.89
CA GLY A 88 15.90 -1.71 8.45
C GLY A 88 14.74 -2.47 7.82
N ALA A 89 14.07 -1.81 6.87
CA ALA A 89 13.00 -2.26 5.98
C ALA A 89 11.79 -2.97 6.63
N SER A 90 10.60 -2.59 6.18
CA SER A 90 9.28 -3.19 6.48
C SER A 90 9.16 -4.70 6.20
N THR A 91 10.23 -5.38 5.79
CA THR A 91 10.21 -6.70 5.18
C THR A 91 10.45 -7.86 6.15
N ILE A 92 10.65 -7.60 7.45
CA ILE A 92 10.89 -8.67 8.46
C ILE A 92 9.73 -9.66 8.54
N ASN A 93 8.50 -9.17 8.44
CA ASN A 93 7.27 -9.97 8.45
C ASN A 93 6.85 -10.41 7.04
N GLY A 94 7.62 -10.03 6.01
CA GLY A 94 7.27 -10.20 4.60
C GLY A 94 7.83 -11.48 3.97
N PHE A 95 7.84 -11.47 2.65
CA PHE A 95 8.35 -12.55 1.80
C PHE A 95 9.88 -12.55 1.70
N GLY A 96 10.45 -13.69 1.30
CA GLY A 96 11.78 -13.80 0.72
C GLY A 96 12.97 -13.80 1.68
N LYS A 97 14.16 -13.58 1.09
CA LYS A 97 15.47 -13.89 1.71
C LYS A 97 15.76 -13.13 3.01
N HIS A 98 15.18 -11.94 3.21
CA HIS A 98 15.43 -11.15 4.43
C HIS A 98 14.70 -11.74 5.64
N SER A 99 13.42 -12.07 5.49
CA SER A 99 12.62 -12.76 6.50
C SER A 99 13.27 -14.10 6.87
N LYS A 100 13.59 -14.92 5.86
CA LYS A 100 14.24 -16.23 6.05
C LYS A 100 15.51 -16.16 6.88
N ARG A 101 16.42 -15.22 6.59
CA ARG A 101 17.67 -15.06 7.36
C ARG A 101 17.43 -14.74 8.83
N CYS A 102 16.40 -13.98 9.15
CA CYS A 102 16.11 -13.63 10.53
C CYS A 102 15.33 -14.74 11.24
N ILE A 103 14.48 -15.50 10.53
CA ILE A 103 13.90 -16.76 11.01
C ILE A 103 15.01 -17.76 11.38
N ASP A 104 15.97 -18.00 10.48
CA ASP A 104 17.06 -18.95 10.71
C ASP A 104 17.91 -18.56 11.92
N ALA A 105 18.19 -17.25 12.08
CA ALA A 105 18.91 -16.72 13.24
C ALA A 105 18.18 -17.01 14.56
N LEU A 106 16.89 -16.70 14.59
CA LEU A 106 16.05 -16.87 15.79
C LEU A 106 15.84 -18.35 16.09
N ALA A 107 15.57 -19.18 15.08
CA ALA A 107 15.41 -20.61 15.25
C ALA A 107 16.68 -21.24 15.83
N THR A 108 17.86 -20.82 15.37
CA THR A 108 19.14 -21.29 15.94
C THR A 108 19.34 -20.80 17.38
N ALA A 109 19.06 -19.52 17.66
CA ALA A 109 19.31 -18.94 18.97
C ALA A 109 18.31 -19.39 20.05
N THR A 110 17.06 -19.66 19.67
CA THR A 110 15.97 -20.06 20.58
C THR A 110 15.66 -21.55 20.57
N LEU A 111 16.21 -22.30 19.60
CA LEU A 111 15.83 -23.69 19.29
C LEU A 111 14.34 -23.88 18.93
N GLN A 112 13.62 -22.79 18.68
CA GLN A 112 12.22 -22.84 18.29
C GLN A 112 12.06 -23.23 16.83
N LYS A 113 11.09 -24.12 16.60
CA LYS A 113 10.69 -24.57 15.26
C LYS A 113 9.57 -23.66 14.74
N ASP A 114 9.33 -23.72 13.44
CA ASP A 114 8.13 -23.14 12.83
C ASP A 114 7.93 -21.61 12.91
N LEU A 115 8.96 -20.84 13.31
CA LEU A 115 8.97 -19.37 13.28
C LEU A 115 8.66 -18.78 11.88
N ARG A 116 8.79 -19.58 10.81
CA ARG A 116 8.35 -19.23 9.44
C ARG A 116 6.88 -18.81 9.36
N PHE A 117 6.00 -19.34 10.20
CA PHE A 117 4.57 -19.00 10.19
C PHE A 117 4.27 -17.63 10.81
N LEU A 118 5.26 -16.97 11.42
CA LEU A 118 5.16 -15.60 11.93
C LEU A 118 5.43 -14.55 10.84
N THR A 119 5.49 -14.99 9.58
CA THR A 119 5.83 -14.21 8.40
C THR A 119 5.00 -14.66 7.20
N LEU A 120 5.15 -13.96 6.07
CA LEU A 120 4.54 -14.35 4.80
C LEU A 120 5.37 -15.35 3.98
N SER A 121 6.50 -15.82 4.49
CA SER A 121 7.36 -16.81 3.83
C SER A 121 6.67 -18.12 3.41
N PRO A 122 5.63 -18.64 4.10
CA PRO A 122 4.89 -19.82 3.61
C PRO A 122 4.27 -19.65 2.22
N PHE A 123 4.07 -18.40 1.78
CA PHE A 123 3.47 -18.07 0.48
C PHE A 123 4.49 -17.54 -0.54
N ASP A 124 5.79 -17.72 -0.26
CA ASP A 124 6.87 -17.36 -1.19
C ASP A 124 6.66 -18.06 -2.54
N GLY A 125 6.78 -17.31 -3.63
CA GLY A 125 6.60 -17.83 -4.98
C GLY A 125 5.15 -17.86 -5.48
N VAL A 126 4.16 -17.61 -4.61
CA VAL A 126 2.75 -17.52 -5.01
C VAL A 126 2.35 -16.07 -5.24
N PHE A 127 2.67 -15.18 -4.30
CA PHE A 127 2.29 -13.77 -4.36
C PHE A 127 3.49 -12.86 -4.58
N SER A 128 3.26 -11.74 -5.25
CA SER A 128 4.25 -10.68 -5.41
C SER A 128 4.53 -10.01 -4.06
N PRO A 129 5.82 -9.77 -3.70
CA PRO A 129 6.19 -9.14 -2.44
C PRO A 129 5.88 -7.63 -2.39
N HIS A 130 5.49 -7.03 -3.52
CA HIS A 130 5.30 -5.60 -3.65
C HIS A 130 4.07 -5.12 -2.88
N GLY A 131 4.26 -4.09 -2.04
CA GLY A 131 3.15 -3.36 -1.40
C GLY A 131 2.44 -4.10 -0.26
N VAL A 132 2.89 -5.30 0.12
CA VAL A 132 2.23 -6.08 1.19
C VAL A 132 2.65 -5.62 2.58
N SER A 133 3.92 -5.27 2.79
CA SER A 133 4.42 -4.93 4.11
C SER A 133 4.22 -3.44 4.48
N ARG A 134 3.75 -3.19 5.70
CA ARG A 134 3.64 -1.82 6.24
C ARG A 134 4.98 -1.26 6.70
N LYS A 135 5.15 0.05 6.47
CA LYS A 135 6.30 0.84 7.01
C LYS A 135 6.04 1.39 8.42
N THR A 136 4.78 1.42 8.83
CA THR A 136 4.32 2.00 10.09
C THR A 136 3.59 0.92 10.88
N ARG A 137 3.89 0.83 12.18
CA ARG A 137 3.21 -0.07 13.12
C ARG A 137 1.75 0.35 13.26
N MET A 138 0.86 -0.63 13.25
CA MET A 138 -0.58 -0.46 13.46
C MET A 138 -1.01 -1.38 14.59
N TRP A 139 -2.03 -1.00 15.35
CA TRP A 139 -2.60 -1.85 16.39
C TRP A 139 -4.09 -1.59 16.62
N CYS A 140 -4.75 -2.53 17.28
CA CYS A 140 -6.09 -2.33 17.82
C CYS A 140 -5.99 -1.99 19.33
N PRO A 141 -6.37 -0.78 19.76
CA PRO A 141 -6.36 -0.42 21.19
C PRO A 141 -7.24 -1.35 22.04
N LYS A 142 -8.40 -1.74 21.52
CA LYS A 142 -9.33 -2.67 22.18
C LYS A 142 -8.74 -4.08 22.36
N CYS A 143 -7.97 -4.60 21.40
CA CYS A 143 -7.27 -5.88 21.58
C CYS A 143 -6.25 -5.80 22.72
N TYR A 144 -5.48 -4.70 22.77
CA TYR A 144 -4.53 -4.53 23.86
C TYR A 144 -5.21 -4.43 25.22
N ASP A 145 -6.28 -3.64 25.35
CA ASP A 145 -7.03 -3.54 26.60
C ASP A 145 -7.63 -4.89 27.00
N GLU A 146 -8.28 -5.61 26.09
CA GLU A 146 -8.85 -6.91 26.40
C GLU A 146 -7.79 -7.91 26.85
N TRP A 147 -6.63 -7.95 26.19
CA TRP A 147 -5.57 -8.86 26.62
C TRP A 147 -4.96 -8.48 27.96
N HIS A 148 -4.83 -7.18 28.22
CA HIS A 148 -4.32 -6.66 29.49
C HIS A 148 -5.29 -6.91 30.64
N MET A 149 -6.59 -6.67 30.44
CA MET A 149 -7.64 -6.91 31.43
C MET A 149 -7.82 -8.40 31.73
N ALA A 150 -7.65 -9.27 30.73
CA ALA A 150 -7.75 -10.72 30.88
C ALA A 150 -6.45 -11.36 31.40
N ASP A 151 -5.40 -10.57 31.68
CA ASP A 151 -4.06 -11.04 32.03
C ASP A 151 -3.52 -12.12 31.08
N THR A 152 -3.83 -11.96 29.79
CA THR A 152 -3.37 -12.86 28.73
C THR A 152 -2.11 -12.32 28.06
N CYS A 153 -1.38 -13.19 27.36
CA CYS A 153 -0.17 -12.79 26.65
C CYS A 153 -0.45 -11.63 25.67
N ILE A 154 0.22 -10.49 25.88
CA ILE A 154 0.14 -9.33 24.97
C ILE A 154 1.17 -9.51 23.86
N TYR A 155 0.72 -9.51 22.62
CA TYR A 155 1.57 -9.72 21.45
C TYR A 155 1.12 -8.87 20.26
N GLU A 156 1.84 -8.93 19.14
CA GLU A 156 1.47 -8.23 17.90
C GLU A 156 1.09 -9.20 16.78
N PRO A 157 -0.21 -9.29 16.42
CA PRO A 157 -0.66 -10.08 15.29
C PRO A 157 0.01 -9.70 13.96
N LEU A 158 0.36 -10.70 13.16
CA LEU A 158 0.84 -10.58 11.78
C LEU A 158 -0.12 -9.82 10.85
N PRO A 159 -1.46 -10.00 10.92
CA PRO A 159 -2.38 -9.21 10.10
C PRO A 159 -2.16 -7.70 10.19
N TRP A 160 -1.83 -7.16 11.37
CA TRP A 160 -1.63 -5.72 11.56
C TRP A 160 -0.41 -5.17 10.82
N ASN A 161 0.51 -6.04 10.41
CA ASN A 161 1.69 -5.69 9.63
C ASN A 161 1.46 -5.71 8.10
N ILE A 162 0.28 -6.16 7.65
CA ILE A 162 -0.08 -6.27 6.25
C ILE A 162 -0.82 -4.99 5.83
N GLY A 163 -0.34 -4.34 4.77
CA GLY A 163 -0.81 -3.04 4.26
C GLY A 163 -2.29 -3.01 3.88
N LEU A 164 -2.86 -4.19 3.60
CA LEU A 164 -4.24 -4.37 3.17
C LEU A 164 -5.23 -4.51 4.34
N VAL A 165 -4.76 -4.77 5.56
CA VAL A 165 -5.60 -4.90 6.76
C VAL A 165 -5.64 -3.57 7.49
N THR A 166 -6.73 -2.82 7.36
CA THR A 166 -6.92 -1.51 8.04
C THR A 166 -7.91 -1.58 9.21
N LEU A 167 -8.61 -2.69 9.35
CA LEU A 167 -9.65 -2.92 10.34
C LEU A 167 -9.30 -4.15 11.21
N CYS A 168 -9.58 -4.06 12.50
CA CYS A 168 -9.54 -5.21 13.39
C CYS A 168 -10.80 -6.06 13.21
N ARG A 169 -10.65 -7.33 12.78
CA ARG A 169 -11.80 -8.23 12.61
C ARG A 169 -12.48 -8.67 13.93
N ARG A 170 -11.80 -8.55 15.08
CA ARG A 170 -12.35 -8.90 16.40
C ARG A 170 -13.23 -7.79 16.97
N HIS A 171 -12.82 -6.54 16.77
CA HIS A 171 -13.47 -5.37 17.37
C HIS A 171 -14.20 -4.48 16.39
N LEU A 172 -14.05 -4.75 15.09
CA LEU A 172 -14.62 -3.99 13.99
C LEU A 172 -14.26 -2.50 14.04
N VAL A 173 -13.07 -2.17 14.58
CA VAL A 173 -12.53 -0.81 14.63
C VAL A 173 -11.32 -0.67 13.72
N SER A 174 -11.11 0.53 13.17
CA SER A 174 -9.90 0.83 12.41
C SER A 174 -8.65 0.71 13.29
N LEU A 175 -7.60 0.15 12.72
CA LEU A 175 -6.31 0.08 13.39
C LEU A 175 -5.70 1.49 13.51
N VAL A 176 -5.06 1.77 14.65
CA VAL A 176 -4.42 3.05 14.96
C VAL A 176 -2.93 2.98 14.65
N SER A 177 -2.35 4.10 14.21
CA SER A 177 -0.92 4.21 13.82
C SER A 177 -0.13 5.24 14.65
N GLU A 178 -0.84 6.08 15.38
CA GLU A 178 -0.29 7.22 16.13
C GLU A 178 -0.50 7.00 17.62
N CYS A 179 0.56 7.17 18.41
CA CYS A 179 0.46 7.04 19.86
C CYS A 179 -0.47 8.14 20.42
N PRO A 180 -1.46 7.81 21.27
CA PRO A 180 -2.34 8.83 21.86
C PRO A 180 -1.60 9.81 22.78
N HIS A 181 -0.48 9.38 23.37
CA HIS A 181 0.28 10.16 24.35
C HIS A 181 1.29 11.11 23.70
N CYS A 182 2.10 10.62 22.74
CA CYS A 182 3.18 11.41 22.14
C CYS A 182 2.96 11.79 20.67
N ARG A 183 1.85 11.32 20.05
CA ARG A 183 1.46 11.55 18.65
C ARG A 183 2.50 11.15 17.61
N ARG A 184 3.51 10.36 18.00
CA ARG A 184 4.52 9.81 17.09
C ARG A 184 4.07 8.48 16.53
N ARG A 185 4.46 8.24 15.28
CA ARG A 185 4.35 6.95 14.60
C ARG A 185 5.61 6.12 14.85
N SER A 186 5.45 4.81 14.95
CA SER A 186 6.56 3.87 15.13
C SER A 186 6.72 2.95 13.92
N ARG A 187 7.92 2.43 13.73
CA ARG A 187 8.16 1.32 12.79
C ARG A 187 7.64 0.01 13.39
N PRO A 188 7.31 -1.01 12.59
CA PRO A 188 6.94 -2.35 13.07
C PRO A 188 7.90 -2.93 14.10
N LEU A 189 9.20 -2.69 13.93
CA LEU A 189 10.22 -3.02 14.92
C LEU A 189 11.17 -1.83 15.09
N ALA A 190 11.31 -1.36 16.32
CA ALA A 190 12.16 -0.26 16.77
C ALA A 190 13.00 -0.67 17.99
N VAL A 191 14.03 0.11 18.32
CA VAL A 191 15.02 -0.18 19.38
C VAL A 191 14.37 -0.52 20.72
N TYR A 192 13.33 0.23 21.10
CA TYR A 192 12.63 0.09 22.37
C TYR A 192 11.18 -0.38 22.16
N SER A 193 10.98 -1.33 21.24
CA SER A 193 9.65 -1.91 21.03
C SER A 193 9.31 -2.83 22.19
N ARG A 194 8.12 -2.66 22.74
CA ARG A 194 7.55 -3.52 23.77
C ARG A 194 6.10 -3.81 23.41
N PRO A 195 5.60 -5.04 23.62
CA PRO A 195 4.20 -5.37 23.35
C PRO A 195 3.26 -4.41 24.07
N GLY A 196 2.24 -3.89 23.37
CA GLY A 196 1.26 -2.97 23.95
C GLY A 196 1.76 -1.55 24.28
N HIS A 197 3.04 -1.22 24.07
CA HIS A 197 3.61 0.07 24.49
C HIS A 197 4.21 0.88 23.33
N CYS A 198 4.25 2.20 23.50
CA CYS A 198 4.85 3.11 22.52
C CYS A 198 6.38 3.00 22.53
N SER A 199 7.01 2.76 21.37
CA SER A 199 8.48 2.66 21.29
C SER A 199 9.24 3.98 21.56
N HIS A 200 8.55 5.11 21.67
CA HIS A 200 9.14 6.43 21.92
C HIS A 200 8.93 6.91 23.35
N CYS A 201 7.68 6.88 23.83
CA CYS A 201 7.32 7.38 25.16
C CYS A 201 7.09 6.28 26.19
N GLN A 202 7.12 5.01 25.78
CA GLN A 202 6.92 3.83 26.62
C GLN A 202 5.57 3.76 27.34
N GLN A 203 4.61 4.62 26.98
CA GLN A 203 3.24 4.58 27.51
C GLN A 203 2.40 3.49 26.84
N TRP A 204 1.42 2.97 27.59
CA TRP A 204 0.43 1.98 27.14
C TRP A 204 -0.36 2.48 25.93
N LEU A 205 -0.60 1.58 24.95
CA LEU A 205 -1.28 1.88 23.69
C LEU A 205 -2.72 1.39 23.60
N GLY A 206 -3.16 0.61 24.59
CA GLY A 206 -4.59 0.36 24.79
C GLY A 206 -5.28 1.60 25.36
N GLY A 207 -6.59 1.63 25.22
CA GLY A 207 -7.46 2.72 25.64
C GLY A 207 -8.58 2.96 24.63
N SER A 208 -9.71 3.45 25.13
CA SER A 208 -10.89 3.75 24.33
C SER A 208 -10.69 5.03 23.51
N ALA A 209 -9.86 4.96 22.49
CA ALA A 209 -9.74 5.97 21.45
C ALA A 209 -10.24 5.37 20.13
N ALA A 210 -11.56 5.26 20.00
CA ALA A 210 -12.19 5.13 18.70
C ALA A 210 -13.15 6.31 18.55
N GLY A 211 -12.73 7.33 17.82
CA GLY A 211 -13.67 8.28 17.26
C GLY A 211 -14.65 7.50 16.41
N SER A 212 -15.94 7.58 16.76
CA SER A 212 -17.04 7.10 15.96
C SER A 212 -16.91 7.67 14.54
N LEU A 213 -16.78 6.80 13.54
CA LEU A 213 -16.91 7.21 12.14
C LEU A 213 -18.34 7.75 11.95
N GLY A 214 -18.43 8.92 11.35
CA GLY A 214 -19.69 9.56 11.01
C GLY A 214 -20.47 8.71 10.01
N ASN A 215 -21.77 8.57 10.24
CA ASN A 215 -22.67 7.79 9.40
C ASN A 215 -22.83 8.47 8.02
N GLY A 216 -22.01 8.08 7.06
CA GLY A 216 -22.20 8.31 5.61
C GLY A 216 -22.33 6.98 4.87
N THR A 217 -23.11 6.95 3.79
CA THR A 217 -23.33 5.72 2.98
C THR A 217 -22.06 5.22 2.28
N ASP A 218 -21.12 6.10 1.96
CA ASP A 218 -19.82 5.73 1.36
C ASP A 218 -18.86 5.07 2.37
N ASP A 219 -19.02 5.37 3.67
CA ASP A 219 -18.20 4.77 4.74
C ASP A 219 -18.57 3.31 4.99
N ALA A 220 -19.85 2.92 4.80
CA ALA A 220 -20.31 1.54 4.98
C ALA A 220 -19.65 0.58 3.97
N ARG A 221 -19.69 0.91 2.67
CA ARG A 221 -19.06 0.05 1.65
C ARG A 221 -17.54 -0.05 1.82
N ALA A 222 -16.89 1.03 2.24
CA ALA A 222 -15.45 1.02 2.52
C ALA A 222 -15.12 0.14 3.74
N HIS A 223 -15.99 0.16 4.76
CA HIS A 223 -15.90 -0.70 5.93
C HIS A 223 -16.04 -2.18 5.57
N ASP A 224 -17.05 -2.54 4.75
CA ASP A 224 -17.28 -3.92 4.32
C ASP A 224 -16.08 -4.50 3.55
N ILE A 225 -15.50 -3.72 2.63
CA ILE A 225 -14.30 -4.11 1.90
C ILE A 225 -13.11 -4.29 2.86
N ALA A 226 -12.96 -3.42 3.86
CA ALA A 226 -11.90 -3.52 4.84
C ALA A 226 -12.05 -4.77 5.74
N LEU A 227 -13.28 -5.10 6.12
CA LEU A 227 -13.61 -6.31 6.88
C LEU A 227 -13.31 -7.57 6.05
N ALA A 228 -13.84 -7.66 4.83
CA ALA A 228 -13.62 -8.82 3.95
C ALA A 228 -12.12 -9.07 3.69
N ARG A 229 -11.33 -8.00 3.52
CA ARG A 229 -9.86 -8.11 3.41
C ARG A 229 -9.22 -8.63 4.70
N ALA A 230 -9.63 -8.14 5.86
CA ALA A 230 -9.11 -8.58 7.15
C ALA A 230 -9.44 -10.05 7.43
N GLU A 231 -10.63 -10.50 7.05
CA GLU A 231 -11.07 -11.89 7.15
C GLU A 231 -10.28 -12.81 6.23
N ALA A 232 -10.24 -12.51 4.93
CA ALA A 232 -9.54 -13.32 3.94
C ALA A 232 -8.03 -13.44 4.24
N ILE A 233 -7.40 -12.36 4.72
CA ILE A 233 -5.99 -12.40 5.14
C ILE A 233 -5.83 -13.22 6.42
N GLY A 234 -6.72 -13.08 7.39
CA GLY A 234 -6.70 -13.90 8.59
C GLY A 234 -6.85 -15.40 8.30
N GLU A 235 -7.77 -15.76 7.41
CA GLU A 235 -7.97 -17.14 6.96
C GLU A 235 -6.74 -17.67 6.21
N LEU A 236 -6.18 -16.88 5.31
CA LEU A 236 -4.94 -17.22 4.61
C LEU A 236 -3.83 -17.57 5.62
N LEU A 237 -3.62 -16.73 6.64
CA LEU A 237 -2.61 -16.98 7.66
C LEU A 237 -2.94 -18.21 8.53
N ALA A 238 -4.21 -18.45 8.83
CA ALA A 238 -4.65 -19.61 9.60
C ALA A 238 -4.38 -20.95 8.88
N ILE A 239 -4.47 -20.98 7.54
CA ILE A 239 -4.22 -22.21 6.78
C ILE A 239 -2.73 -22.48 6.52
N ALA A 240 -1.84 -21.51 6.76
CA ALA A 240 -0.43 -21.58 6.40
C ALA A 240 0.28 -22.87 6.90
N PRO A 241 0.06 -23.36 8.14
CA PRO A 241 0.69 -24.60 8.60
C PRO A 241 0.26 -25.84 7.81
N ARG A 242 -0.99 -25.88 7.34
CA ARG A 242 -1.51 -27.00 6.55
C ARG A 242 -0.94 -27.06 5.13
N LEU A 243 -0.47 -25.92 4.63
CA LEU A 243 0.11 -25.77 3.30
C LEU A 243 1.61 -26.07 3.24
N ALA A 244 2.23 -26.40 4.38
CA ALA A 244 3.66 -26.61 4.47
C ALA A 244 4.11 -27.81 3.60
N GLY A 245 5.12 -27.60 2.76
CA GLY A 245 5.70 -28.64 1.90
C GLY A 245 5.02 -28.80 0.54
N ILE A 246 3.95 -28.06 0.25
CA ILE A 246 3.22 -28.12 -1.01
C ILE A 246 3.78 -27.09 -2.00
N SER A 247 3.85 -27.45 -3.29
CA SER A 247 4.17 -26.50 -4.38
C SER A 247 2.97 -25.61 -4.69
N LEU A 248 2.78 -24.56 -3.88
CA LEU A 248 1.60 -23.71 -3.94
C LEU A 248 1.45 -22.95 -5.26
N HIS A 249 2.53 -22.61 -5.95
CA HIS A 249 2.43 -21.88 -7.23
C HIS A 249 1.73 -22.74 -8.30
N GLY A 250 2.04 -24.04 -8.38
CA GLY A 250 1.39 -24.95 -9.31
C GLY A 250 -0.10 -25.12 -9.01
N VAL A 251 -0.43 -25.34 -7.73
CA VAL A 251 -1.82 -25.45 -7.23
C VAL A 251 -2.60 -24.18 -7.55
N PHE A 252 -2.03 -23.01 -7.23
CA PHE A 252 -2.65 -21.71 -7.49
C PHE A 252 -2.99 -21.50 -8.97
N ILE A 253 -2.04 -21.77 -9.87
CA ILE A 253 -2.26 -21.62 -11.31
C ILE A 253 -3.31 -22.61 -11.83
N ALA A 254 -3.29 -23.86 -11.34
CA ALA A 254 -4.28 -24.87 -11.72
C ALA A 254 -5.68 -24.45 -11.27
N ASN A 255 -5.85 -24.05 -10.01
CA ASN A 255 -7.12 -23.60 -9.45
C ASN A 255 -7.62 -22.32 -10.12
N LEU A 256 -6.74 -21.37 -10.44
CA LEU A 256 -7.13 -20.16 -11.18
C LEU A 256 -7.63 -20.51 -12.59
N LYS A 257 -7.01 -21.49 -13.28
CA LYS A 257 -7.50 -21.98 -14.57
C LYS A 257 -8.88 -22.62 -14.43
N SER A 258 -9.03 -23.55 -13.48
CA SER A 258 -10.31 -24.21 -13.19
C SER A 258 -11.42 -23.21 -12.85
N CYS A 259 -11.11 -22.18 -12.08
CA CYS A 259 -12.02 -21.07 -11.74
C CYS A 259 -12.48 -20.32 -13.00
N VAL A 260 -11.54 -19.93 -13.88
CA VAL A 260 -11.86 -19.22 -15.13
C VAL A 260 -12.71 -20.09 -16.06
N ASP A 261 -12.39 -21.39 -16.14
CA ASP A 261 -13.11 -22.36 -16.96
C ASP A 261 -14.52 -22.62 -16.42
N ALA A 262 -14.69 -22.79 -15.11
CA ALA A 262 -15.98 -23.02 -14.48
C ALA A 262 -16.91 -21.79 -14.59
N ILE A 263 -16.40 -20.58 -14.36
CA ILE A 263 -17.21 -19.36 -14.30
C ILE A 263 -17.51 -18.80 -15.70
N THR A 264 -16.56 -18.91 -16.63
CA THR A 264 -16.67 -18.24 -17.95
C THR A 264 -16.37 -19.14 -19.15
N ALA A 265 -16.29 -20.46 -18.96
CA ALA A 265 -15.95 -21.41 -20.01
C ALA A 265 -14.68 -21.03 -20.79
N GLY A 266 -13.66 -20.56 -20.07
CA GLY A 266 -12.37 -20.16 -20.63
C GLY A 266 -12.34 -18.78 -21.29
N ASN A 267 -13.42 -17.99 -21.18
CA ASN A 267 -13.48 -16.64 -21.73
C ASN A 267 -12.82 -15.61 -20.80
N MET A 268 -11.50 -15.43 -20.98
CA MET A 268 -10.69 -14.46 -20.22
C MET A 268 -11.25 -13.03 -20.22
N GLU A 269 -11.87 -12.58 -21.31
CA GLU A 269 -12.42 -11.23 -21.41
C GLU A 269 -13.68 -11.09 -20.53
N ALA A 270 -14.52 -12.11 -20.54
CA ALA A 270 -15.70 -12.17 -19.68
C ALA A 270 -15.28 -12.25 -18.21
N PHE A 271 -14.28 -13.08 -17.89
CA PHE A 271 -13.76 -13.21 -16.54
C PHE A 271 -13.19 -11.90 -16.02
N ALA A 272 -12.36 -11.23 -16.83
CA ALA A 272 -11.76 -9.95 -16.49
C ALA A 272 -12.84 -8.87 -16.24
N ARG A 273 -13.84 -8.77 -17.13
CA ARG A 273 -14.97 -7.85 -16.96
C ARG A 273 -15.77 -8.16 -15.69
N ARG A 274 -16.00 -9.44 -15.38
CA ARG A 274 -16.75 -9.88 -14.19
C ARG A 274 -16.03 -9.53 -12.90
N CYS A 275 -14.72 -9.75 -12.85
CA CYS A 275 -13.88 -9.40 -11.71
C CYS A 275 -13.50 -7.91 -11.65
N GLN A 276 -13.96 -7.10 -12.62
CA GLN A 276 -13.60 -5.68 -12.77
C GLN A 276 -12.09 -5.43 -12.87
N VAL A 277 -11.38 -6.32 -13.57
CA VAL A 277 -9.95 -6.23 -13.83
C VAL A 277 -9.66 -6.19 -15.34
N SER A 278 -8.48 -5.71 -15.72
CA SER A 278 -8.03 -5.77 -17.11
C SER A 278 -7.72 -7.22 -17.54
N ARG A 279 -7.95 -7.55 -18.81
CA ARG A 279 -7.64 -8.88 -19.38
C ARG A 279 -6.16 -9.26 -19.29
N SER A 280 -5.27 -8.30 -19.54
CA SER A 280 -3.83 -8.55 -19.67
C SER A 280 -3.21 -9.19 -18.42
N PRO A 281 -3.42 -8.68 -17.19
CA PRO A 281 -2.97 -9.33 -15.95
C PRO A 281 -3.45 -10.79 -15.82
N VAL A 282 -4.72 -11.06 -16.11
CA VAL A 282 -5.29 -12.43 -16.02
C VAL A 282 -4.58 -13.38 -16.98
N GLN A 283 -4.29 -12.93 -18.21
CA GLN A 283 -3.58 -13.74 -19.20
C GLN A 283 -2.12 -14.04 -18.76
N PHE A 284 -1.41 -13.05 -18.23
CA PHE A 284 -0.04 -13.26 -17.72
C PHE A 284 0.00 -14.21 -16.51
N LEU A 285 -1.01 -14.15 -15.64
CA LEU A 285 -1.15 -15.07 -14.52
C LEU A 285 -1.41 -16.50 -14.98
N LEU A 286 -2.40 -16.72 -15.86
CA LEU A 286 -2.74 -18.06 -16.35
C LEU A 286 -1.61 -18.74 -17.13
N SER A 287 -0.73 -17.94 -17.74
CA SER A 287 0.48 -18.42 -18.41
C SER A 287 1.67 -18.66 -17.47
N GLY A 288 1.53 -18.37 -16.17
CA GLY A 288 2.58 -18.52 -15.16
C GLY A 288 3.74 -17.53 -15.33
N ARG A 289 3.56 -16.45 -16.10
CA ARG A 289 4.62 -15.48 -16.42
C ARG A 289 4.80 -14.39 -15.37
N CYS A 290 3.85 -14.22 -14.45
CA CYS A 290 3.93 -13.25 -13.37
C CYS A 290 3.26 -13.77 -12.09
N MET A 291 3.64 -13.20 -10.94
CA MET A 291 2.97 -13.44 -9.66
C MET A 291 1.95 -12.32 -9.38
N PRO A 292 0.73 -12.65 -8.93
CA PRO A 292 -0.27 -11.65 -8.58
C PRO A 292 0.10 -10.93 -7.29
N THR A 293 -0.30 -9.65 -7.17
CA THR A 293 -0.29 -8.99 -5.87
C THR A 293 -1.41 -9.55 -4.98
N LEU A 294 -1.22 -9.53 -3.67
CA LEU A 294 -2.26 -9.99 -2.74
C LEU A 294 -3.56 -9.18 -2.88
N ASP A 295 -3.46 -7.86 -3.13
CA ASP A 295 -4.62 -7.01 -3.38
C ASP A 295 -5.40 -7.44 -4.63
N PHE A 296 -4.70 -7.90 -5.68
CA PHE A 296 -5.35 -8.35 -6.91
C PHE A 296 -6.20 -9.60 -6.68
N ILE A 297 -5.69 -10.59 -5.94
CA ILE A 297 -6.44 -11.82 -5.64
C ILE A 297 -7.57 -11.55 -4.65
N LEU A 298 -7.36 -10.68 -3.66
CA LEU A 298 -8.44 -10.28 -2.75
C LEU A 298 -9.60 -9.59 -3.49
N ARG A 299 -9.32 -8.80 -4.52
CA ARG A 299 -10.38 -8.22 -5.37
C ARG A 299 -11.15 -9.29 -6.13
N ILE A 300 -10.46 -10.27 -6.71
CA ILE A 300 -11.11 -11.40 -7.40
C ILE A 300 -11.98 -12.19 -6.40
N SER A 301 -11.41 -12.56 -5.25
CA SER A 301 -12.09 -13.25 -4.16
C SER A 301 -13.36 -12.52 -3.72
N TYR A 302 -13.27 -11.21 -3.49
CA TYR A 302 -14.42 -10.37 -3.11
C TYR A 302 -15.50 -10.31 -4.20
N GLN A 303 -15.12 -10.09 -5.47
CA GLN A 303 -16.09 -9.96 -6.57
C GLN A 303 -16.79 -11.28 -6.91
N LEU A 304 -16.10 -12.40 -6.71
CA LEU A 304 -16.65 -13.74 -6.98
C LEU A 304 -17.32 -14.36 -5.75
N SER A 305 -17.21 -13.73 -4.57
CA SER A 305 -17.63 -14.31 -3.28
C SER A 305 -16.99 -15.68 -3.01
N ILE A 306 -15.71 -15.83 -3.35
CA ILE A 306 -14.93 -17.07 -3.15
C ILE A 306 -13.82 -16.79 -2.14
N PRO A 307 -13.62 -17.63 -1.11
CA PRO A 307 -12.53 -17.43 -0.17
C PRO A 307 -11.17 -17.55 -0.87
N LEU A 308 -10.22 -16.68 -0.54
CA LEU A 308 -8.88 -16.69 -1.14
C LEU A 308 -8.17 -18.05 -0.96
N THR A 309 -8.47 -18.74 0.14
CA THR A 309 -7.95 -20.05 0.48
C THR A 309 -8.33 -21.13 -0.55
N ALA A 310 -9.46 -21.00 -1.25
CA ALA A 310 -9.88 -21.93 -2.30
C ALA A 310 -8.88 -21.98 -3.47
N PHE A 311 -8.19 -20.88 -3.77
CA PHE A 311 -7.15 -20.88 -4.80
C PHE A 311 -5.89 -21.65 -4.38
N LEU A 312 -5.71 -21.90 -3.09
CA LEU A 312 -4.56 -22.63 -2.53
C LEU A 312 -4.92 -24.05 -2.08
N GLU A 313 -6.17 -24.46 -2.24
CA GLU A 313 -6.65 -25.80 -1.88
C GLU A 313 -6.03 -26.83 -2.83
N SER A 314 -5.43 -27.87 -2.25
CA SER A 314 -4.76 -28.91 -3.04
C SER A 314 -5.74 -29.94 -3.57
N ASP A 315 -6.90 -30.08 -2.94
CA ASP A 315 -7.99 -30.94 -3.40
C ASP A 315 -8.84 -30.25 -4.50
N PRO A 316 -8.78 -30.72 -5.76
CA PRO A 316 -9.54 -30.12 -6.85
C PRO A 316 -11.06 -30.23 -6.67
N LEU A 317 -11.57 -31.23 -5.94
CA LEU A 317 -13.00 -31.41 -5.71
C LEU A 317 -13.54 -30.33 -4.77
N ARG A 318 -12.86 -30.10 -3.65
CA ARG A 318 -13.17 -29.02 -2.71
C ARG A 318 -13.06 -27.64 -3.35
N ALA A 319 -12.03 -27.43 -4.16
CA ALA A 319 -11.92 -26.21 -4.95
C ALA A 319 -13.10 -26.07 -5.94
N GLY A 320 -13.50 -27.18 -6.56
CA GLY A 320 -14.63 -27.32 -7.48
C GLY A 320 -15.94 -26.75 -6.97
N GLU A 321 -16.29 -27.09 -5.72
CA GLU A 321 -17.53 -26.63 -5.07
C GLU A 321 -17.61 -25.09 -5.04
N TYR A 322 -16.51 -24.40 -4.72
CA TYR A 322 -16.47 -22.94 -4.71
C TYR A 322 -16.69 -22.33 -6.10
N TRP A 323 -16.13 -22.95 -7.14
CA TRP A 323 -16.32 -22.46 -8.52
C TRP A 323 -17.77 -22.59 -8.97
N GLU A 324 -18.43 -23.70 -8.60
CA GLU A 324 -19.83 -23.95 -8.91
C GLU A 324 -20.79 -23.04 -8.15
N GLN A 325 -20.55 -22.84 -6.84
CA GLN A 325 -21.32 -21.90 -6.03
C GLN A 325 -21.22 -20.48 -6.57
N ALA A 326 -20.00 -20.04 -6.93
CA ALA A 326 -19.82 -18.75 -7.59
C ALA A 326 -20.56 -18.69 -8.92
N ARG A 327 -20.48 -19.74 -9.75
CA ARG A 327 -21.25 -19.79 -11.02
C ARG A 327 -22.76 -19.66 -10.78
N GLN A 328 -23.30 -20.32 -9.77
CA GLN A 328 -24.74 -20.32 -9.45
C GLN A 328 -25.21 -18.99 -8.85
N GLY A 329 -24.46 -18.42 -7.91
CA GLY A 329 -24.80 -17.15 -7.25
C GLY A 329 -24.74 -15.92 -8.17
N LEU A 330 -24.11 -16.06 -9.34
CA LEU A 330 -23.89 -14.96 -10.28
C LEU A 330 -25.06 -14.68 -11.24
N GLY A 331 -26.17 -15.43 -11.14
CA GLY A 331 -27.38 -15.24 -11.96
C GLY A 331 -27.15 -15.47 -13.46
N SER A 332 -28.23 -15.71 -14.22
CA SER A 332 -28.20 -15.92 -15.69
C SER A 332 -27.89 -14.65 -16.48
N ASP A 333 -26.94 -13.85 -16.01
CA ASP A 333 -26.68 -12.51 -16.54
C ASP A 333 -25.81 -12.61 -17.80
N ARG A 334 -26.51 -12.64 -18.93
CA ARG A 334 -26.01 -12.78 -20.31
C ARG A 334 -25.28 -14.10 -20.56
N ILE A 335 -25.88 -14.94 -21.40
CA ILE A 335 -25.23 -16.08 -22.07
C ILE A 335 -23.81 -15.66 -22.50
N ILE A 336 -22.81 -16.03 -21.69
CA ILE A 336 -21.40 -15.85 -22.05
C ILE A 336 -21.19 -16.85 -23.18
N PRO A 337 -20.76 -16.42 -24.39
CA PRO A 337 -20.50 -17.37 -25.45
C PRO A 337 -19.40 -18.32 -24.97
N VAL A 338 -19.78 -19.58 -24.73
CA VAL A 338 -18.87 -20.67 -24.39
C VAL A 338 -17.77 -20.66 -25.44
N ARG A 339 -16.52 -20.49 -25.03
CA ARG A 339 -15.39 -20.49 -25.96
C ARG A 339 -15.07 -21.94 -26.29
N ARG A 340 -15.87 -22.54 -27.19
CA ARG A 340 -15.66 -23.91 -27.68
C ARG A 340 -14.27 -24.05 -28.29
N SER A 341 -13.63 -25.20 -28.07
CA SER A 341 -12.31 -25.49 -28.64
C SER A 341 -12.39 -25.56 -30.17
N ILE A 342 -11.25 -25.37 -30.87
CA ILE A 342 -11.21 -25.44 -32.35
C ILE A 342 -11.70 -26.81 -32.85
N GLN A 343 -11.41 -27.89 -32.13
CA GLN A 343 -11.87 -29.24 -32.47
C GLN A 343 -13.39 -29.39 -32.32
N GLN A 344 -13.98 -28.83 -31.27
CA GLN A 344 -15.43 -28.81 -31.07
C GLN A 344 -16.13 -27.99 -32.16
N LEU A 345 -15.58 -26.82 -32.52
CA LEU A 345 -16.11 -26.01 -33.61
C LEU A 345 -16.03 -26.72 -34.96
N ARG A 346 -14.96 -27.47 -35.21
CA ARG A 346 -14.81 -28.27 -36.43
C ARG A 346 -15.86 -29.37 -36.51
N LEU A 347 -16.14 -30.05 -35.39
CA LEU A 347 -17.16 -31.10 -35.32
C LEU A 347 -18.57 -30.55 -35.58
N GLU A 348 -18.92 -29.41 -34.98
CA GLU A 348 -20.21 -28.78 -35.20
C GLU A 348 -20.38 -28.22 -36.63
N LEU A 349 -19.31 -27.69 -37.23
CA LEU A 349 -19.33 -27.29 -38.64
C LEU A 349 -19.47 -28.48 -39.59
N LEU A 350 -18.89 -29.63 -39.26
CA LEU A 350 -19.07 -30.87 -40.04
C LEU A 350 -20.51 -31.37 -39.99
N LYS A 351 -21.14 -31.36 -38.80
CA LYS A 351 -22.56 -31.68 -38.64
C LYS A 351 -23.44 -30.73 -39.46
N ALA A 352 -23.22 -29.42 -39.32
CA ALA A 352 -23.99 -28.40 -40.04
C ALA A 352 -23.80 -28.48 -41.58
N ALA A 353 -22.67 -28.98 -42.07
CA ALA A 353 -22.43 -29.21 -43.50
C ALA A 353 -23.19 -30.41 -44.08
N GLN A 354 -23.72 -31.29 -43.21
CA GLN A 354 -24.50 -32.48 -43.53
C GLN A 354 -26.00 -32.30 -43.27
N GLU A 355 -26.43 -31.19 -42.65
CA GLU A 355 -27.85 -30.90 -42.43
C GLU A 355 -28.58 -30.59 -43.75
N GLU A 356 -29.79 -31.13 -43.93
CA GLU A 356 -30.72 -30.74 -44.99
C GLU A 356 -32.01 -30.13 -44.40
N PRO A 357 -32.37 -28.87 -44.73
CA PRO A 357 -31.62 -27.93 -45.57
C PRO A 357 -30.43 -27.30 -44.83
N VAL A 358 -29.32 -27.10 -45.56
CA VAL A 358 -28.07 -26.53 -45.01
C VAL A 358 -28.33 -25.16 -44.37
N PRO A 359 -27.92 -24.92 -43.10
CA PRO A 359 -28.08 -23.63 -42.42
C PRO A 359 -27.03 -22.59 -42.87
N SER A 360 -27.35 -21.31 -42.69
CA SER A 360 -26.40 -20.22 -42.98
C SER A 360 -25.29 -20.15 -41.93
N LEU A 361 -24.13 -19.59 -42.29
CA LEU A 361 -23.05 -19.36 -41.31
C LEU A 361 -23.49 -18.46 -40.14
N SER A 362 -24.43 -17.54 -40.38
CA SER A 362 -25.01 -16.68 -39.33
C SER A 362 -25.96 -17.45 -38.41
N GLU A 363 -26.74 -18.40 -38.95
CA GLU A 363 -27.59 -19.30 -38.16
C GLU A 363 -26.74 -20.24 -37.31
N ILE A 364 -25.66 -20.80 -37.87
CA ILE A 364 -24.69 -21.62 -37.13
C ILE A 364 -24.02 -20.78 -36.04
N ALA A 365 -23.58 -19.56 -36.35
CA ALA A 365 -23.04 -18.64 -35.35
C ALA A 365 -24.04 -18.34 -34.23
N GLY A 366 -25.31 -18.10 -34.57
CA GLY A 366 -26.41 -17.89 -33.63
C GLY A 366 -26.69 -19.09 -32.73
N ARG A 367 -26.78 -20.31 -33.31
CA ARG A 367 -26.94 -21.59 -32.58
C ARG A 367 -25.78 -21.82 -31.59
N LEU A 368 -24.57 -21.41 -31.99
CA LEU A 368 -23.38 -21.52 -31.15
C LEU A 368 -23.22 -20.35 -30.16
N GLY A 369 -24.12 -19.36 -30.15
CA GLY A 369 -24.09 -18.22 -29.23
C GLY A 369 -23.09 -17.12 -29.60
N TYR A 370 -22.58 -17.11 -30.84
CA TYR A 370 -21.70 -16.06 -31.35
C TYR A 370 -22.49 -14.92 -31.99
N LYS A 371 -22.03 -13.68 -31.79
CA LYS A 371 -22.62 -12.47 -32.39
C LYS A 371 -22.28 -12.29 -33.89
N GLY A 372 -21.35 -13.09 -34.42
CA GLY A 372 -20.89 -12.98 -35.81
C GLY A 372 -20.05 -14.17 -36.25
N THR A 373 -19.78 -14.25 -37.56
CA THR A 373 -19.18 -15.43 -38.22
C THR A 373 -17.65 -15.45 -38.20
N SER A 374 -16.99 -14.37 -37.79
CA SER A 374 -15.52 -14.22 -37.84
C SER A 374 -14.78 -15.36 -37.14
N ARG A 375 -15.31 -15.85 -36.02
CA ARG A 375 -14.72 -16.95 -35.24
C ARG A 375 -14.80 -18.31 -35.95
N LEU A 376 -15.87 -18.55 -36.70
CA LEU A 376 -16.03 -19.77 -37.50
C LEU A 376 -14.99 -19.78 -38.63
N HIS A 377 -14.80 -18.64 -39.28
CA HIS A 377 -13.78 -18.46 -40.31
C HIS A 377 -12.35 -18.60 -39.77
N GLU A 378 -12.07 -18.09 -38.57
CA GLU A 378 -10.76 -18.23 -37.90
C GLU A 378 -10.46 -19.68 -37.51
N ALA A 379 -11.49 -20.44 -37.09
CA ALA A 379 -11.33 -21.83 -36.65
C ALA A 379 -11.18 -22.82 -37.82
N CYS A 380 -12.03 -22.72 -38.85
CA CYS A 380 -12.05 -23.64 -39.99
C CYS A 380 -12.50 -22.91 -41.27
N PRO A 381 -11.58 -22.23 -42.00
CA PRO A 381 -11.91 -21.46 -43.19
C PRO A 381 -12.58 -22.29 -44.29
N ASP A 382 -12.10 -23.51 -44.51
CA ASP A 382 -12.52 -24.35 -45.64
C ASP A 382 -13.92 -24.93 -45.45
N LEU A 383 -14.26 -25.37 -44.24
CA LEU A 383 -15.61 -25.84 -43.91
C LEU A 383 -16.62 -24.69 -43.99
N CYS A 384 -16.25 -23.48 -43.55
CA CYS A 384 -17.11 -22.32 -43.69
C CYS A 384 -17.39 -21.97 -45.16
N LYS A 385 -16.38 -22.08 -46.03
CA LYS A 385 -16.56 -21.89 -47.48
C LYS A 385 -17.49 -22.94 -48.08
N GLN A 386 -17.34 -24.22 -47.70
CA GLN A 386 -18.19 -25.31 -48.19
C GLN A 386 -19.66 -25.10 -47.80
N ILE A 387 -19.93 -24.78 -46.53
CA ILE A 387 -21.28 -24.49 -46.04
C ILE A 387 -21.87 -23.27 -46.76
N ALA A 388 -21.09 -22.20 -46.92
CA ALA A 388 -21.55 -21.00 -47.62
C ALA A 388 -21.85 -21.26 -49.11
N THR A 389 -21.15 -22.19 -49.76
CA THR A 389 -21.42 -22.59 -51.14
C THR A 389 -22.68 -23.45 -51.24
N LYS A 390 -22.84 -24.45 -50.37
CA LYS A 390 -24.06 -25.27 -50.31
C LYS A 390 -25.31 -24.44 -49.97
N TYR A 391 -25.19 -23.49 -49.04
CA TYR A 391 -26.27 -22.56 -48.69
C TYR A 391 -26.67 -21.64 -49.84
N ARG A 392 -25.71 -21.23 -50.69
CA ARG A 392 -26.00 -20.45 -51.91
C ARG A 392 -26.72 -21.29 -52.96
N GLN A 393 -26.36 -22.58 -53.07
CA GLN A 393 -26.98 -23.52 -54.00
C GLN A 393 -28.41 -23.94 -53.57
N SER A 394 -28.76 -23.83 -52.27
CA SER A 394 -30.09 -24.19 -51.76
C SER A 394 -31.20 -23.15 -52.04
N GLY A 395 -30.88 -22.03 -52.70
CA GLY A 395 -31.86 -21.01 -53.11
C GLY A 395 -32.42 -20.12 -51.98
N ARG A 396 -32.16 -20.45 -50.70
CA ARG A 396 -32.56 -19.63 -49.53
C ARG A 396 -31.89 -18.26 -49.50
N SER A 397 -30.71 -18.10 -50.10
CA SER A 397 -30.00 -16.82 -50.18
C SER A 397 -30.61 -15.81 -51.15
N HIS A 398 -31.69 -16.15 -51.87
CA HIS A 398 -32.31 -15.29 -52.88
C HIS A 398 -33.85 -15.22 -52.74
N LEU A 399 -34.40 -15.50 -51.56
CA LEU A 399 -35.86 -15.45 -51.31
C LEU A 399 -36.49 -14.10 -51.69
N TRP A 400 -35.75 -12.99 -51.59
CA TRP A 400 -36.18 -11.64 -52.01
C TRP A 400 -36.10 -11.36 -53.52
N LYS A 401 -35.57 -12.28 -54.33
CA LYS A 401 -35.58 -12.21 -55.81
C LYS A 401 -36.79 -12.91 -56.43
N LYS A 402 -37.61 -13.65 -55.64
CA LYS A 402 -38.89 -14.18 -56.12
C LYS A 402 -39.86 -13.02 -56.31
N SER A 403 -40.62 -13.03 -57.40
CA SER A 403 -41.51 -11.94 -57.84
C SER A 403 -42.58 -11.56 -56.82
N ASP A 404 -42.91 -12.47 -55.90
CA ASP A 404 -44.11 -12.37 -55.05
C ASP A 404 -43.78 -12.06 -53.56
N ALA A 405 -42.58 -11.56 -53.26
CA ALA A 405 -42.21 -11.15 -51.90
C ALA A 405 -42.58 -9.67 -51.64
N GLU A 406 -43.58 -9.42 -50.78
CA GLU A 406 -43.99 -8.07 -50.34
C GLU A 406 -42.79 -7.26 -49.83
N ARG A 407 -42.53 -6.10 -50.44
CA ARG A 407 -41.39 -5.24 -50.06
C ARG A 407 -41.83 -4.24 -48.99
N ILE A 408 -41.03 -4.07 -47.94
CA ILE A 408 -41.23 -3.08 -46.85
C ILE A 408 -41.43 -1.64 -47.39
N CYS A 409 -40.94 -1.32 -48.59
CA CYS A 409 -41.13 -0.02 -49.23
C CYS A 409 -42.59 0.32 -49.61
N GLU A 410 -43.53 -0.61 -49.52
CA GLU A 410 -44.96 -0.35 -49.81
C GLU A 410 -45.76 0.07 -48.57
N ARG A 411 -45.17 -0.01 -47.35
CA ARG A 411 -45.87 0.33 -46.08
C ARG A 411 -45.54 1.70 -45.49
N VAL A 412 -44.50 2.40 -45.96
CA VAL A 412 -44.02 3.66 -45.34
C VAL A 412 -43.74 4.71 -46.41
N ASP A 413 -44.29 5.92 -46.25
CA ASP A 413 -43.98 7.06 -47.13
C ASP A 413 -42.59 7.63 -46.83
N LEU A 414 -41.59 7.08 -47.53
CA LEU A 414 -40.18 7.45 -47.41
C LEU A 414 -39.89 8.91 -47.79
N ARG A 415 -40.72 9.51 -48.65
CA ARG A 415 -40.54 10.90 -49.07
C ARG A 415 -40.88 11.84 -47.92
N GLN A 416 -42.01 11.61 -47.27
CA GLN A 416 -42.46 12.40 -46.13
C GLN A 416 -41.43 12.37 -44.98
N LEU A 417 -40.83 11.21 -44.69
CA LEU A 417 -39.79 11.08 -43.67
C LEU A 417 -38.50 11.83 -44.00
N LEU A 418 -38.10 11.85 -45.28
CA LEU A 418 -36.93 12.62 -45.72
C LEU A 418 -37.20 14.13 -45.65
N GLU A 419 -38.40 14.58 -46.01
CA GLU A 419 -38.83 15.98 -45.89
C GLU A 419 -38.91 16.42 -44.42
N GLN A 420 -39.48 15.60 -43.54
CA GLN A 420 -39.48 15.85 -42.08
C GLN A 420 -38.07 15.91 -41.51
N CYS A 421 -37.18 14.99 -41.92
CA CYS A 421 -35.78 15.01 -41.51
C CYS A 421 -35.07 16.30 -41.95
N LEU A 422 -35.31 16.76 -43.18
CA LEU A 422 -34.74 18.00 -43.70
C LEU A 422 -35.29 19.26 -42.97
N ALA A 423 -36.55 19.23 -42.54
CA ALA A 423 -37.20 20.31 -41.81
C ALA A 423 -36.63 20.50 -40.39
N GLN A 424 -36.13 19.44 -39.75
CA GLN A 424 -35.52 19.53 -38.42
C GLN A 424 -34.33 20.50 -38.37
N ASP A 425 -34.17 21.20 -37.25
CA ASP A 425 -33.03 22.08 -37.00
C ASP A 425 -31.69 21.34 -37.00
N ARG A 426 -31.69 20.05 -36.63
CA ARG A 426 -30.50 19.18 -36.68
C ARG A 426 -30.85 17.87 -37.38
N PRO A 427 -30.80 17.82 -38.72
CA PRO A 427 -31.17 16.64 -39.47
C PRO A 427 -30.29 15.43 -39.12
N GLY A 428 -30.94 14.28 -38.90
CA GLY A 428 -30.29 12.98 -38.78
C GLY A 428 -29.53 12.58 -40.06
N SER A 429 -28.65 11.59 -39.99
CA SER A 429 -28.00 11.06 -41.20
C SER A 429 -29.02 10.29 -42.05
N VAL A 430 -28.91 10.39 -43.37
CA VAL A 430 -29.73 9.59 -44.31
C VAL A 430 -29.56 8.09 -44.03
N HIS A 431 -28.35 7.67 -43.65
CA HIS A 431 -28.06 6.32 -43.17
C HIS A 431 -28.80 5.95 -41.88
N GLY A 432 -28.81 6.83 -40.88
CA GLY A 432 -29.53 6.60 -39.62
C GLY A 432 -31.03 6.52 -39.83
N LEU A 433 -31.57 7.35 -40.73
CA LEU A 433 -32.98 7.27 -41.14
C LEU A 433 -33.28 5.92 -41.84
N ALA A 434 -32.41 5.49 -42.76
CA ALA A 434 -32.54 4.19 -43.43
C ALA A 434 -32.63 3.03 -42.42
N VAL A 435 -31.72 3.02 -41.45
CA VAL A 435 -31.68 1.99 -40.39
C VAL A 435 -32.93 2.06 -39.52
N SER A 436 -33.41 3.25 -39.16
CA SER A 436 -34.63 3.42 -38.35
C SER A 436 -35.90 2.91 -39.01
N VAL A 437 -35.94 2.89 -40.35
CA VAL A 437 -37.06 2.37 -41.15
C VAL A 437 -36.85 0.89 -41.53
N GLY A 438 -35.78 0.26 -41.05
CA GLY A 438 -35.51 -1.17 -41.25
C GLY A 438 -34.68 -1.51 -42.50
N TYR A 439 -34.08 -0.52 -43.17
CA TYR A 439 -33.13 -0.76 -44.26
C TYR A 439 -31.73 -1.03 -43.75
N ALA A 440 -31.04 -1.99 -44.38
CA ALA A 440 -29.65 -2.30 -44.08
C ALA A 440 -28.65 -1.20 -44.52
N ASN A 441 -29.03 -0.38 -45.51
CA ASN A 441 -28.22 0.74 -46.01
C ASN A 441 -29.10 1.86 -46.60
N ASP A 442 -28.49 3.01 -46.84
CA ASP A 442 -29.13 4.19 -47.44
C ASP A 442 -29.09 4.22 -48.98
N SER A 443 -28.60 3.16 -49.63
CA SER A 443 -28.51 3.10 -51.10
C SER A 443 -29.88 3.23 -51.76
N CYS A 444 -30.91 2.59 -51.19
CA CYS A 444 -32.29 2.68 -51.67
C CYS A 444 -32.84 4.13 -51.60
N LEU A 445 -32.60 4.83 -50.49
CA LEU A 445 -33.05 6.21 -50.32
C LEU A 445 -32.31 7.17 -51.27
N ARG A 446 -30.99 6.98 -51.44
CA ARG A 446 -30.18 7.78 -52.37
C ARG A 446 -30.56 7.57 -53.82
N GLN A 447 -30.96 6.36 -54.20
CA GLN A 447 -31.40 6.05 -55.56
C GLN A 447 -32.79 6.59 -55.84
N LYS A 448 -33.73 6.48 -54.89
CA LYS A 448 -35.12 6.93 -55.06
C LYS A 448 -35.31 8.44 -54.89
N PHE A 449 -34.58 9.07 -53.96
CA PHE A 449 -34.72 10.49 -53.62
C PHE A 449 -33.36 11.21 -53.53
N PRO A 450 -32.61 11.30 -54.64
CA PRO A 450 -31.24 11.79 -54.63
C PRO A 450 -31.14 13.27 -54.22
N ASP A 451 -32.11 14.11 -54.60
CA ASP A 451 -32.08 15.55 -54.30
C ASP A 451 -32.34 15.85 -52.82
N LEU A 452 -33.33 15.19 -52.20
CA LEU A 452 -33.61 15.30 -50.77
C LEU A 452 -32.43 14.79 -49.93
N CYS A 453 -31.82 13.66 -50.32
CA CYS A 453 -30.63 13.14 -49.66
C CYS A 453 -29.43 14.11 -49.77
N ARG A 454 -29.25 14.76 -50.92
CA ARG A 454 -28.22 15.79 -51.14
C ARG A 454 -28.50 17.06 -50.32
N ALA A 455 -29.75 17.50 -50.22
CA ALA A 455 -30.15 18.65 -49.41
C ALA A 455 -29.87 18.42 -47.91
N ILE A 456 -30.23 17.24 -47.38
CA ILE A 456 -29.92 16.84 -46.00
C ILE A 456 -28.40 16.83 -45.77
N ALA A 457 -27.64 16.26 -46.70
CA ALA A 457 -26.18 16.23 -46.61
C ALA A 457 -25.56 17.64 -46.59
N ARG A 458 -26.05 18.56 -47.43
CA ARG A 458 -25.60 19.97 -47.47
C ARG A 458 -25.91 20.71 -46.16
N LYS A 459 -27.14 20.57 -45.63
CA LYS A 459 -27.53 21.20 -44.35
C LYS A 459 -26.64 20.71 -43.19
N ARG A 460 -26.36 19.39 -43.13
CA ARG A 460 -25.45 18.81 -42.13
C ARG A 460 -24.01 19.27 -42.30
N ALA A 461 -23.54 19.41 -43.53
CA ALA A 461 -22.19 19.91 -43.81
C ALA A 461 -22.02 21.37 -43.37
N ALA A 462 -23.01 22.24 -43.67
CA ALA A 462 -23.02 23.63 -43.24
C ALA A 462 -23.02 23.76 -41.70
N GLN A 463 -23.83 22.96 -41.01
CA GLN A 463 -23.85 22.93 -39.53
C GLN A 463 -22.54 22.42 -38.93
N LYS A 464 -21.93 21.40 -39.54
CA LYS A 464 -20.61 20.92 -39.12
C LYS A 464 -19.55 22.01 -39.29
N ALA A 465 -19.59 22.75 -40.40
CA ALA A 465 -18.67 23.85 -40.65
C ALA A 465 -18.84 24.97 -39.61
N ALA A 466 -20.07 25.46 -39.38
CA ALA A 466 -20.35 26.48 -38.38
C ALA A 466 -19.90 26.08 -36.97
N ARG A 467 -20.11 24.81 -36.59
CA ARG A 467 -19.66 24.27 -35.30
C ARG A 467 -18.13 24.22 -35.18
N LEU A 468 -17.42 23.93 -36.27
CA LEU A 468 -15.95 23.95 -36.26
C LEU A 468 -15.43 25.38 -36.15
N THR A 469 -16.05 26.35 -36.82
CA THR A 469 -15.71 27.77 -36.70
C THR A 469 -15.90 28.28 -35.27
N ASP A 470 -16.99 27.91 -34.60
CA ASP A 470 -17.21 28.28 -33.20
C ASP A 470 -16.17 27.64 -32.25
N MET A 471 -15.83 26.36 -32.48
CA MET A 471 -14.76 25.69 -31.73
C MET A 471 -13.40 26.38 -31.92
N GLU A 472 -13.06 26.78 -33.16
CA GLU A 472 -11.82 27.49 -33.47
C GLU A 472 -11.75 28.85 -32.78
N ARG A 473 -12.85 29.61 -32.83
CA ARG A 473 -12.97 30.91 -32.16
C ARG A 473 -12.70 30.79 -30.66
N VAL A 474 -13.37 29.85 -29.98
CA VAL A 474 -13.21 29.65 -28.53
C VAL A 474 -11.79 29.19 -28.15
N LEU A 475 -11.18 28.32 -28.97
CA LEU A 475 -9.79 27.90 -28.73
C LEU A 475 -8.79 29.04 -28.95
N THR A 476 -9.08 29.95 -29.89
CA THR A 476 -8.23 31.11 -30.17
C THR A 476 -8.35 32.17 -29.08
N GLU A 477 -9.57 32.47 -28.61
CA GLU A 477 -9.80 33.36 -27.46
C GLU A 477 -9.09 32.85 -26.19
N ALA A 478 -9.14 31.54 -25.96
CA ALA A 478 -8.50 30.88 -24.83
C ALA A 478 -6.97 31.03 -24.77
N LEU A 479 -6.32 31.37 -25.89
CA LEU A 479 -4.89 31.67 -25.88
C LEU A 479 -4.58 32.99 -25.17
N ASN A 480 -5.55 33.91 -25.07
CA ASN A 480 -5.38 35.24 -24.48
C ASN A 480 -5.94 35.36 -23.05
N ASP A 481 -6.65 34.34 -22.56
CA ASP A 481 -7.16 34.29 -21.18
C ASP A 481 -6.01 34.26 -20.15
N ASP A 482 -6.19 34.99 -19.03
CA ASP A 482 -5.36 34.89 -17.82
C ASP A 482 -6.25 34.68 -16.58
N PRO A 483 -6.22 33.50 -15.93
CA PRO A 483 -5.36 32.35 -16.20
C PRO A 483 -5.80 31.53 -17.42
N ILE A 484 -4.83 31.06 -18.20
CA ILE A 484 -5.05 30.26 -19.40
C ILE A 484 -5.86 29.00 -19.05
N PRO A 485 -7.05 28.74 -19.65
CA PRO A 485 -7.94 27.63 -19.28
C PRO A 485 -7.40 26.25 -19.69
N THR A 486 -7.84 25.18 -19.02
CA THR A 486 -7.47 23.82 -19.43
C THR A 486 -8.31 23.37 -20.63
N LEU A 487 -7.83 22.35 -21.37
CA LEU A 487 -8.67 21.71 -22.40
C LEU A 487 -9.98 21.12 -21.83
N ASN A 488 -10.02 20.79 -20.53
CA ASN A 488 -11.23 20.34 -19.86
C ASN A 488 -12.20 21.49 -19.57
N ASP A 489 -11.68 22.68 -19.27
CA ASP A 489 -12.49 23.90 -19.10
C ASP A 489 -13.10 24.32 -20.44
N LEU A 490 -12.30 24.29 -21.50
CA LEU A 490 -12.74 24.61 -22.86
C LEU A 490 -13.78 23.62 -23.38
N ARG A 491 -13.59 22.33 -23.09
CA ARG A 491 -14.62 21.31 -23.34
C ARG A 491 -15.94 21.63 -22.64
N ARG A 492 -15.89 22.05 -21.36
CA ARG A 492 -17.09 22.42 -20.59
C ARG A 492 -17.77 23.66 -21.18
N ARG A 493 -17.00 24.70 -21.54
CA ARG A 493 -17.51 25.91 -22.21
C ARG A 493 -18.24 25.59 -23.53
N LEU A 494 -17.73 24.61 -24.28
CA LEU A 494 -18.30 24.18 -25.56
C LEU A 494 -19.38 23.08 -25.44
N GLY A 495 -19.73 22.63 -24.23
CA GLY A 495 -20.80 21.65 -24.00
C GLY A 495 -20.50 20.21 -24.46
N TYR A 496 -19.23 19.83 -24.64
CA TYR A 496 -18.86 18.48 -25.07
C TYR A 496 -18.55 17.54 -23.90
N SER A 497 -18.78 16.23 -24.06
CA SER A 497 -18.46 15.24 -23.02
C SER A 497 -16.98 14.86 -22.97
N ASN A 498 -16.23 14.97 -24.08
CA ASN A 498 -14.81 14.61 -24.16
C ASN A 498 -13.97 15.68 -24.89
N ALA A 499 -12.78 15.97 -24.35
CA ALA A 499 -11.79 16.89 -24.93
C ALA A 499 -11.01 16.29 -26.13
N ASP A 500 -11.18 15.00 -26.43
CA ASP A 500 -10.61 14.38 -27.64
C ASP A 500 -11.13 15.02 -28.93
N CYS A 501 -12.39 15.47 -28.95
CA CYS A 501 -12.97 16.15 -30.10
C CYS A 501 -12.17 17.41 -30.49
N LEU A 502 -11.71 18.19 -29.49
CA LEU A 502 -10.87 19.37 -29.70
C LEU A 502 -9.48 18.98 -30.26
N ARG A 503 -8.90 17.89 -29.75
CA ARG A 503 -7.59 17.39 -30.22
C ARG A 503 -7.63 16.87 -31.64
N GLN A 504 -8.74 16.23 -32.04
CA GLN A 504 -8.91 15.68 -33.38
C GLN A 504 -9.11 16.79 -34.42
N HIS A 505 -9.87 17.84 -34.08
CA HIS A 505 -10.15 18.93 -35.03
C HIS A 505 -9.09 20.03 -35.04
N PHE A 506 -8.53 20.40 -33.89
CA PHE A 506 -7.58 21.52 -33.77
C PHE A 506 -6.34 21.13 -32.95
N PRO A 507 -5.50 20.20 -33.45
CA PRO A 507 -4.33 19.70 -32.71
C PRO A 507 -3.27 20.77 -32.44
N THR A 508 -3.11 21.72 -33.36
CA THR A 508 -2.13 22.83 -33.27
C THR A 508 -2.51 23.81 -32.17
N LEU A 509 -3.75 24.31 -32.17
CA LEU A 509 -4.26 25.21 -31.12
C LEU A 509 -4.22 24.53 -29.74
N CYS A 510 -4.61 23.25 -29.65
CA CYS A 510 -4.50 22.49 -28.41
C CYS A 510 -3.05 22.37 -27.89
N LYS A 511 -2.07 22.22 -28.80
CA LYS A 511 -0.65 22.21 -28.43
C LYS A 511 -0.18 23.59 -27.97
N GLN A 512 -0.60 24.67 -28.63
CA GLN A 512 -0.26 26.05 -28.24
C GLN A 512 -0.79 26.40 -26.85
N ILE A 513 -2.05 26.07 -26.53
CA ILE A 513 -2.64 26.28 -25.20
C ILE A 513 -1.85 25.52 -24.13
N ARG A 514 -1.49 24.26 -24.40
CA ARG A 514 -0.67 23.46 -23.47
C ARG A 514 0.73 24.04 -23.29
N ALA A 515 1.36 24.53 -24.36
CA ALA A 515 2.68 25.14 -24.31
C ALA A 515 2.66 26.43 -23.48
N ARG A 516 1.68 27.33 -23.73
CA ARG A 516 1.53 28.58 -22.98
C ARG A 516 1.24 28.35 -21.50
N ARG A 517 0.45 27.32 -21.16
CA ARG A 517 0.25 26.90 -19.76
C ARG A 517 1.54 26.39 -19.11
N LYS A 518 2.37 25.68 -19.87
CA LYS A 518 3.66 25.18 -19.38
C LYS A 518 4.60 26.35 -19.10
N THR A 519 4.69 27.34 -20.00
CA THR A 519 5.54 28.53 -19.80
C THR A 519 5.05 29.37 -18.62
N ALA A 520 3.75 29.65 -18.53
CA ALA A 520 3.18 30.38 -17.38
C ALA A 520 3.46 29.68 -16.04
N ARG A 521 3.37 28.34 -16.01
CA ARG A 521 3.71 27.55 -14.81
C ARG A 521 5.21 27.65 -14.47
N GLN A 522 6.08 27.66 -15.47
CA GLN A 522 7.52 27.83 -15.25
C GLN A 522 7.85 29.22 -14.71
N GLU A 523 7.18 30.27 -15.21
CA GLU A 523 7.31 31.64 -14.71
C GLU A 523 6.81 31.78 -13.27
N GLU A 524 5.68 31.16 -12.93
CA GLU A 524 5.15 31.10 -11.56
C GLU A 524 6.15 30.44 -10.60
N ILE A 525 6.73 29.29 -10.98
CA ILE A 525 7.76 28.61 -10.19
C ILE A 525 9.00 29.49 -10.04
N ALA A 526 9.46 30.13 -11.12
CA ALA A 526 10.63 31.00 -11.10
C ALA A 526 10.41 32.24 -10.21
N GLN A 527 9.19 32.79 -10.21
CA GLN A 527 8.82 33.89 -9.32
C GLN A 527 8.78 33.43 -7.86
N ALA A 528 8.12 32.30 -7.57
CA ALA A 528 8.06 31.75 -6.22
C ALA A 528 9.46 31.42 -5.67
N LYS A 529 10.32 30.82 -6.49
CA LYS A 529 11.72 30.53 -6.14
C LYS A 529 12.51 31.79 -5.78
N ARG A 530 12.41 32.85 -6.59
CA ARG A 530 13.06 34.14 -6.29
C ARG A 530 12.61 34.72 -4.96
N THR A 531 11.30 34.69 -4.68
CA THR A 531 10.77 35.17 -3.40
C THR A 531 11.27 34.33 -2.22
N LEU A 532 11.29 33.00 -2.33
CA LEU A 532 11.80 32.12 -1.27
C LEU A 532 13.32 32.29 -1.06
N GLN A 533 14.09 32.53 -2.12
CA GLN A 533 15.53 32.83 -2.03
C GLN A 533 15.79 34.15 -1.30
N ASN A 534 14.98 35.18 -1.52
CA ASN A 534 15.08 36.43 -0.75
C ASN A 534 14.79 36.18 0.74
N ILE A 535 13.76 35.41 1.08
CA ILE A 535 13.43 35.03 2.46
C ILE A 535 14.56 34.21 3.10
N LEU A 536 15.25 33.37 2.32
CA LEU A 536 16.40 32.61 2.79
C LEU A 536 17.59 33.50 3.20
N SER A 537 17.65 34.76 2.78
CA SER A 537 18.69 35.72 3.16
C SER A 537 18.29 36.63 4.32
N GLU A 538 17.03 36.61 4.75
CA GLU A 538 16.55 37.48 5.84
C GLU A 538 17.12 37.09 7.23
N VAL A 539 17.32 38.13 8.06
CA VAL A 539 17.62 38.05 9.50
C VAL A 539 16.63 38.97 10.23
N PRO A 540 15.84 38.49 11.22
CA PRO A 540 15.87 37.16 11.82
C PRO A 540 15.31 36.05 10.90
N VAL A 541 15.69 34.79 11.18
CA VAL A 541 15.30 33.64 10.36
C VAL A 541 13.78 33.46 10.33
N VAL A 542 13.20 33.49 9.13
CA VAL A 542 11.75 33.38 8.91
C VAL A 542 11.33 31.90 8.80
N SER A 543 10.17 31.56 9.38
CA SER A 543 9.59 30.22 9.24
C SER A 543 8.85 30.06 7.91
N LEU A 544 8.77 28.83 7.38
CA LEU A 544 8.01 28.56 6.15
C LEU A 544 6.53 28.95 6.26
N ARG A 545 5.95 28.91 7.48
CA ARG A 545 4.57 29.37 7.72
C ARG A 545 4.40 30.87 7.49
N VAL A 546 5.37 31.67 7.92
CA VAL A 546 5.36 33.12 7.70
C VAL A 546 5.64 33.44 6.23
N ALA A 547 6.53 32.70 5.58
CA ALA A 547 6.76 32.80 4.13
C ALA A 547 5.49 32.51 3.33
N SER A 548 4.76 31.44 3.69
CA SER A 548 3.46 31.07 3.12
C SER A 548 2.41 32.17 3.26
N GLN A 549 2.32 32.80 4.44
CA GLN A 549 1.41 33.92 4.67
C GLN A 549 1.76 35.15 3.80
N ARG A 550 3.05 35.49 3.67
CA ARG A 550 3.51 36.61 2.83
C ARG A 550 3.22 36.41 1.35
N MET A 551 3.27 35.16 0.89
CA MET A 551 3.04 34.81 -0.51
C MET A 551 1.57 34.51 -0.83
N GLY A 552 0.67 34.53 0.17
CA GLY A 552 -0.76 34.24 -0.03
C GLY A 552 -1.05 32.80 -0.49
N VAL A 553 -0.10 31.88 -0.32
CA VAL A 553 -0.19 30.49 -0.80
C VAL A 553 0.05 29.50 0.33
N SER A 554 -0.56 28.32 0.27
CA SER A 554 -0.41 27.32 1.34
C SER A 554 1.02 26.74 1.40
N CYS A 555 1.46 26.33 2.59
CA CYS A 555 2.74 25.63 2.75
C CYS A 555 2.84 24.37 1.87
N ALA A 556 1.73 23.64 1.69
CA ALA A 556 1.70 22.45 0.86
C ALA A 556 1.96 22.79 -0.62
N TYR A 557 1.36 23.88 -1.10
CA TYR A 557 1.57 24.38 -2.46
C TYR A 557 3.01 24.87 -2.69
N LEU A 558 3.64 25.49 -1.69
CA LEU A 558 5.06 25.85 -1.76
C LEU A 558 5.99 24.64 -1.83
N TYR A 559 5.69 23.56 -1.12
CA TYR A 559 6.43 22.30 -1.25
C TYR A 559 6.28 21.67 -2.64
N GLU A 560 5.13 21.85 -3.29
CA GLU A 560 4.89 21.37 -4.64
C GLU A 560 5.61 22.24 -5.70
N LEU A 561 5.59 23.56 -5.53
CA LEU A 561 6.23 24.52 -6.43
C LEU A 561 7.76 24.51 -6.35
N CYS A 562 8.31 24.61 -5.12
CA CYS A 562 9.73 24.83 -4.86
C CYS A 562 10.18 23.99 -3.63
N PRO A 563 10.38 22.67 -3.81
CA PRO A 563 10.67 21.76 -2.71
C PRO A 563 12.02 22.03 -2.03
N GLU A 564 13.06 22.35 -2.79
CA GLU A 564 14.42 22.55 -2.27
C GLU A 564 14.49 23.78 -1.35
N GLU A 565 13.94 24.90 -1.80
CA GLU A 565 13.91 26.16 -1.06
C GLU A 565 13.03 26.02 0.19
N SER A 566 11.87 25.37 0.08
CA SER A 566 10.95 25.13 1.20
C SER A 566 11.57 24.26 2.30
N VAL A 567 12.30 23.21 1.92
CA VAL A 567 13.07 22.36 2.86
C VAL A 567 14.21 23.16 3.50
N THR A 568 14.90 23.99 2.72
CA THR A 568 16.01 24.82 3.21
C THR A 568 15.52 25.82 4.25
N ILE A 569 14.44 26.56 4.00
CA ILE A 569 13.84 27.49 4.97
C ILE A 569 13.44 26.74 6.24
N THR A 570 12.79 25.59 6.09
CA THR A 570 12.35 24.77 7.23
C THR A 570 13.54 24.31 8.09
N SER A 571 14.61 23.84 7.45
CA SER A 571 15.81 23.38 8.15
C SER A 571 16.58 24.52 8.82
N ARG A 572 16.72 25.68 8.15
CA ARG A 572 17.36 26.90 8.70
C ARG A 572 16.60 27.39 9.93
N TYR A 573 15.27 27.49 9.85
CA TYR A 573 14.43 27.89 10.99
C TYR A 573 14.50 26.91 12.16
N ARG A 574 14.50 25.59 11.89
CA ARG A 574 14.68 24.56 12.93
C ARG A 574 16.05 24.61 13.58
N ARG A 575 17.11 24.92 12.84
CA ARG A 575 18.46 25.10 13.38
C ARG A 575 18.50 26.34 14.26
N TRP A 576 18.10 27.50 13.73
CA TRP A 576 18.02 28.75 14.48
C TRP A 576 17.23 28.60 15.79
N ARG A 577 16.04 27.97 15.75
CA ARG A 577 15.24 27.73 16.97
C ARG A 577 15.99 26.88 18.01
N ARG A 578 16.71 25.84 17.58
CA ARG A 578 17.51 24.99 18.49
C ARG A 578 18.66 25.78 19.08
N ASP A 579 19.40 26.52 18.26
CA ASP A 579 20.57 27.29 18.70
C ASP A 579 20.14 28.40 19.67
N THR A 580 19.04 29.11 19.37
CA THR A 580 18.46 30.11 20.28
C THR A 580 17.92 29.49 21.57
N ALA A 581 17.34 28.28 21.53
CA ALA A 581 16.90 27.60 22.73
C ALA A 581 18.08 27.15 23.61
N GLU A 582 19.17 26.67 23.00
CA GLU A 582 20.40 26.29 23.72
C GLU A 582 21.07 27.53 24.33
N GLN A 583 21.19 28.63 23.58
CA GLN A 583 21.72 29.90 24.11
C GLN A 583 20.90 30.42 25.29
N ARG A 584 19.56 30.35 25.23
CA ARG A 584 18.68 30.72 26.36
C ARG A 584 18.88 29.80 27.56
N LYS A 585 19.13 28.51 27.34
CA LYS A 585 19.41 27.55 28.40
C LYS A 585 20.77 27.82 29.05
N ILE A 586 21.82 28.07 28.27
CA ILE A 586 23.14 28.45 28.78
C ILE A 586 23.04 29.72 29.61
N ALA A 587 22.41 30.78 29.09
CA ALA A 587 22.21 32.03 29.82
C ALA A 587 21.43 31.84 31.13
N LEU A 588 20.38 31.00 31.14
CA LEU A 588 19.65 30.64 32.35
C LEU A 588 20.55 29.91 33.37
N PHE A 589 21.38 28.97 32.93
CA PHE A 589 22.28 28.22 33.83
C PHE A 589 23.33 29.16 34.44
N GLU A 590 23.90 30.07 33.66
CA GLU A 590 24.85 31.08 34.15
C GLU A 590 24.20 32.03 35.17
N GLU A 591 22.97 32.48 34.91
CA GLU A 591 22.24 33.36 35.83
C GLU A 591 21.87 32.64 37.13
N VAL A 592 21.35 31.41 37.04
CA VAL A 592 21.06 30.56 38.20
C VAL A 592 22.32 30.34 39.02
N HIS A 593 23.45 30.06 38.38
CA HIS A 593 24.72 29.84 39.07
C HIS A 593 25.19 31.09 39.83
N LYS A 594 25.06 32.29 39.24
CA LYS A 594 25.34 33.57 39.93
C LYS A 594 24.45 33.77 41.16
N VAL A 595 23.14 33.53 41.02
CA VAL A 595 22.17 33.67 42.13
C VAL A 595 22.43 32.65 43.24
N VAL A 596 22.76 31.40 42.87
CA VAL A 596 23.06 30.34 43.84
C VAL A 596 24.33 30.66 44.62
N ARG A 597 25.40 31.16 43.98
CA ARG A 597 26.61 31.64 44.67
C ARG A 597 26.30 32.79 45.62
N GLN A 598 25.57 33.80 45.17
CA GLN A 598 25.17 34.93 46.02
C GLN A 598 24.38 34.48 47.26
N LEU A 599 23.47 33.51 47.12
CA LEU A 599 22.73 32.96 48.25
C LEU A 599 23.64 32.16 49.20
N HIS A 600 24.61 31.43 48.65
CA HIS A 600 25.61 30.70 49.42
C HIS A 600 26.49 31.63 50.26
N ASP A 601 26.98 32.72 49.67
CA ASP A 601 27.81 33.73 50.35
C ASP A 601 27.05 34.44 51.47
N GLN A 602 25.71 34.55 51.35
CA GLN A 602 24.82 35.06 52.39
C GLN A 602 24.46 34.02 53.48
N GLY A 603 25.01 32.81 53.42
CA GLY A 603 24.70 31.71 54.35
C GLY A 603 23.28 31.15 54.19
N LYS A 604 22.58 31.44 53.09
CA LYS A 604 21.19 30.99 52.85
C LYS A 604 21.18 29.76 51.97
N CYS A 605 20.34 28.78 52.29
CA CYS A 605 20.16 27.60 51.45
C CYS A 605 19.52 27.99 50.09
N PRO A 606 20.18 27.69 48.95
CA PRO A 606 19.67 28.00 47.62
C PRO A 606 18.62 26.96 47.20
N THR A 607 17.36 27.18 47.60
CA THR A 607 16.21 26.40 47.13
C THR A 607 15.73 26.91 45.78
N ALA A 608 15.11 26.04 44.97
CA ALA A 608 14.64 26.41 43.65
C ALA A 608 13.62 27.56 43.64
N GLU A 609 12.77 27.62 44.65
CA GLU A 609 11.78 28.69 44.83
C GLU A 609 12.45 30.05 45.08
N ARG A 610 13.46 30.07 45.96
CA ARG A 610 14.22 31.27 46.30
C ARG A 610 15.10 31.74 45.14
N VAL A 611 15.69 30.81 44.39
CA VAL A 611 16.42 31.13 43.16
C VAL A 611 15.46 31.71 42.11
N THR A 612 14.30 31.09 41.89
CA THR A 612 13.31 31.57 40.90
C THR A 612 12.80 32.98 41.21
N SER A 613 12.69 33.35 42.49
CA SER A 613 12.30 34.73 42.88
C SER A 613 13.35 35.79 42.60
N LEU A 614 14.62 35.40 42.40
CA LEU A 614 15.75 36.31 42.16
C LEU A 614 16.22 36.31 40.70
N LEU A 615 15.64 35.46 39.85
CA LEU A 615 15.92 35.45 38.40
C LEU A 615 15.25 36.63 37.70
N SER A 616 15.88 37.12 36.63
CA SER A 616 15.37 38.19 35.78
C SER A 616 13.99 37.82 35.20
N PRO A 617 13.06 38.79 35.04
CA PRO A 617 11.73 38.55 34.51
C PRO A 617 11.71 38.06 33.05
N THR A 618 12.80 38.27 32.31
CA THR A 618 13.01 37.82 30.92
C THR A 618 13.50 36.38 30.81
N THR A 619 13.87 35.76 31.93
CA THR A 619 14.46 34.42 31.99
C THR A 619 13.39 33.34 32.08
N SER A 620 13.61 32.21 31.39
CA SER A 620 12.64 31.11 31.32
C SER A 620 12.38 30.50 32.71
N LYS A 621 11.13 30.57 33.19
CA LYS A 621 10.68 30.05 34.49
C LYS A 621 10.18 28.61 34.42
N GLU A 622 10.65 27.82 33.47
CA GLU A 622 10.30 26.40 33.39
C GLU A 622 10.91 25.65 34.58
N TRP A 623 10.06 25.29 35.55
CA TRP A 623 10.44 24.66 36.82
C TRP A 623 11.48 23.55 36.67
N LYS A 624 11.31 22.65 35.69
CA LYS A 624 12.20 21.50 35.49
C LYS A 624 13.62 21.92 35.10
N THR A 625 13.73 22.93 34.26
CA THR A 625 15.01 23.45 33.75
C THR A 625 15.72 24.26 34.83
N VAL A 626 14.97 25.06 35.61
CA VAL A 626 15.49 25.79 36.77
C VAL A 626 15.97 24.84 37.86
N ASN A 627 15.20 23.79 38.20
CA ASN A 627 15.62 22.79 39.18
C ASN A 627 16.90 22.06 38.78
N ALA A 628 17.03 21.71 37.51
CA ALA A 628 18.24 21.08 37.00
C ALA A 628 19.45 22.00 37.12
N ALA A 629 19.29 23.29 36.78
CA ALA A 629 20.34 24.30 36.93
C ALA A 629 20.74 24.53 38.40
N VAL A 630 19.76 24.64 39.31
CA VAL A 630 20.03 24.80 40.75
C VAL A 630 20.75 23.59 41.32
N LYS A 631 20.36 22.38 40.93
CA LYS A 631 21.02 21.15 41.37
C LYS A 631 22.47 21.07 40.88
N ALA A 632 22.71 21.45 39.61
CA ALA A 632 24.06 21.50 39.04
C ALA A 632 24.94 22.51 39.78
N ALA A 633 24.47 23.74 39.97
CA ALA A 633 25.21 24.79 40.67
C ALA A 633 25.52 24.45 42.14
N ARG A 634 24.58 23.79 42.85
CA ARG A 634 24.81 23.33 44.23
C ARG A 634 25.90 22.26 44.31
N HIS A 635 25.92 21.33 43.35
CA HIS A 635 26.91 20.26 43.31
C HIS A 635 28.31 20.80 43.01
N GLU A 636 28.43 21.81 42.13
CA GLU A 636 29.71 22.48 41.85
C GLU A 636 30.27 23.21 43.08
N ILE A 637 29.46 24.03 43.77
CA ILE A 637 29.88 24.75 44.99
C ILE A 637 30.24 23.78 46.13
N GLN A 638 29.54 22.65 46.25
CA GLN A 638 29.83 21.62 47.26
C GLN A 638 31.15 20.90 46.98
N ASN A 639 31.53 20.73 45.71
CA ASN A 639 32.80 20.14 45.32
C ASN A 639 33.97 21.12 45.41
N GLU A 640 33.73 22.44 45.23
CA GLU A 640 34.73 23.49 45.49
C GLU A 640 35.18 23.52 46.97
N ARG A 641 34.29 23.14 47.91
CA ARG A 641 34.64 22.95 49.34
C ARG A 641 35.49 21.70 49.63
N TYR A 642 35.69 20.79 48.67
CA TYR A 642 36.35 19.49 48.87
C TYR A 642 37.67 19.38 48.09
N SER A 643 38.39 20.50 47.91
CA SER A 643 39.76 20.53 47.39
C SER A 643 40.80 20.35 48.52
N PRO A 644 41.96 19.72 48.28
CA PRO A 644 42.68 18.91 49.27
C PRO A 644 43.66 19.72 50.14
N GLU A 645 43.16 20.58 51.03
CA GLU A 645 44.01 21.20 52.07
C GLU A 645 43.69 20.75 53.50
N GLU A 646 42.55 20.09 53.74
CA GLU A 646 42.12 19.70 55.10
C GLU A 646 42.44 18.25 55.50
N SER A 647 43.20 17.47 54.70
CA SER A 647 43.60 16.11 55.11
C SER A 647 44.88 16.03 55.97
N MET A 648 45.60 17.15 56.16
CA MET A 648 46.75 17.23 57.07
C MET A 648 46.32 17.74 58.44
N ARG A 649 45.57 16.93 59.20
CA ARG A 649 45.58 16.91 60.67
C ARG A 649 44.72 15.73 61.13
N ILE A 650 45.23 15.00 62.11
CA ILE A 650 44.62 13.83 62.79
C ILE A 650 45.08 12.47 62.21
N SER A 651 46.26 12.02 62.65
CA SER A 651 46.48 10.70 63.28
C SER A 651 47.92 10.59 63.81
N PRO A 652 48.16 10.13 65.06
CA PRO A 652 49.51 9.90 65.59
C PRO A 652 50.07 8.54 65.13
N PRO A 653 51.40 8.34 65.16
CA PRO A 653 52.05 7.19 64.50
C PRO A 653 51.92 5.89 65.33
N PRO A 654 51.77 4.72 64.69
CA PRO A 654 51.92 3.43 65.35
C PRO A 654 53.39 2.99 65.41
N GLN A 655 53.72 2.30 66.49
CA GLN A 655 55.04 1.77 66.85
C GLN A 655 55.56 0.73 65.84
N ILE A 656 56.87 0.80 65.61
CA ILE A 656 57.66 -0.14 64.81
C ILE A 656 57.99 -1.36 65.69
N CYS A 657 57.63 -2.56 65.23
CA CYS A 657 58.29 -3.80 65.62
C CYS A 657 58.76 -4.53 64.34
N GLU A 658 60.06 -4.82 64.32
CA GLU A 658 60.80 -5.53 63.28
C GLU A 658 60.31 -6.98 63.09
N PRO A 659 60.66 -7.60 61.95
CA PRO A 659 61.14 -8.97 62.01
C PRO A 659 62.50 -9.15 61.32
N MET A 660 63.35 -9.93 61.99
CA MET A 660 64.66 -10.36 61.54
C MET A 660 64.62 -11.30 60.33
N ALA A 661 65.70 -11.17 59.57
CA ALA A 661 66.19 -11.92 58.42
C ALA A 661 66.12 -13.46 58.47
N HIS A 662 65.97 -14.09 57.31
CA HIS A 662 67.03 -14.81 56.56
C HIS A 662 66.42 -15.87 55.61
N GLN A 663 66.75 -15.83 54.32
CA GLN A 663 67.74 -16.72 53.66
C GLN A 663 67.58 -16.73 52.14
N PHE A 664 68.72 -16.56 51.48
CA PHE A 664 68.99 -16.74 50.05
C PHE A 664 68.75 -18.18 49.58
N GLN A 665 68.31 -18.37 48.33
CA GLN A 665 69.07 -19.16 47.36
C GLN A 665 68.62 -18.95 45.90
N ILE A 666 69.63 -19.02 45.04
CA ILE A 666 69.72 -18.81 43.60
C ILE A 666 69.42 -20.13 42.85
N SER A 667 68.89 -20.08 41.62
CA SER A 667 69.25 -20.89 40.41
C SER A 667 68.22 -20.65 39.29
N LYS A 668 68.50 -19.87 38.24
CA LYS A 668 69.07 -20.27 36.91
C LYS A 668 68.38 -21.45 36.22
N THR A 669 67.56 -21.17 35.21
CA THR A 669 67.86 -21.45 33.78
C THR A 669 66.94 -20.64 32.89
#